data_AF-A0A1Q3PB88-F1
#
_entry.id   AF-A0A1Q3PB88-F1
#
_cell.length_a   1.000
_cell.length_b   1.000
_cell.length_c   1.000
_cell.angle_alpha   90.00
_cell.angle_beta   90.00
_cell.angle_gamma   90.00
#
_symmetry.space_group_name_H-M   'P 1'
#
loop_
_entity.id
_entity.type
_entity.pdbx_description
1 polymer ?
#
loop_
_entity_poly.entity_id
_entity_poly.type
_entity_poly.pdbx_seq_one_letter_code
_entity_poly.pdbx_strand_id
1 'polypeptide(L)'
;MIQLKPFAISALALLSIHSFAQKRYAEALSPAGSAATFQLRSEFSIEPFATEPDVLSPVDLVFDGSGNAFVVEMGDYPYDAQPGRFKGRIRLLKDTNGDGKIDQSYVFADGLPSATSVLPYKDGLIVCAAPDILLLRDTNGDFKADTREVLFTGFFAKNSEAQITSMRYGVDNWIYANNSGQAGMITSPLRPDAPPLNVAGGNFRFRLDKKLFEVESGNGQFGLAMDEWGHRFYTQNTLHIQQSPISWRYLHRHSYLPSFRSDVNISDHELEMFQKSATPYWRQQRSDRRQAKYDSLKTGFTEYARDHFTGASGGTFYGGDGFPEAFRGNIFTGEVAGNLVHRDVLQPVDGSPAFIASRDAGEKDREFLASTDPWFRPANLTTGPDGYLYIVDMYRQHIETPVSIPEDLKKDMDFANGEQFGRIWRIFPKEGTKRPVTLPDLRTKKPAELVALLEHPNQWWRLNAQRILVEKQDKSVVAALQQMAGSHADPRVRLHAIYTLEALGGLDEAIVKKALTDAHAGVREHALVLTEKYPAFLPDIIRLMDDTAPQVAYQAALSAGQFNGKDALAALANAAEKKSENASWRLAVLSSNAGSSPEMVQLLANRGNFFGTAAPGKLKLIEDLGYVAAARNGKNDMAILLEAVNSPAASDPQWAVAALTGLSKGAKKSTNQKEPEKAVVKNLQKLENHSSSAVQKQAVEVKKALHIN
;
A
#
# COMPACT_ATOMS: atom_id res chain seq x y z
N MET A 1 -84.33 52.30 3.05
CA MET A 1 -84.77 50.94 3.48
C MET A 1 -83.85 49.94 2.80
N ILE A 2 -83.20 48.94 3.41
CA ILE A 2 -83.01 48.46 4.78
C ILE A 2 -81.63 47.76 4.73
N GLN A 3 -80.83 47.94 5.78
CA GLN A 3 -79.52 47.32 5.95
C GLN A 3 -79.61 45.79 6.05
N LEU A 4 -78.70 45.08 5.37
CA LEU A 4 -78.40 43.67 5.65
C LEU A 4 -77.06 43.59 6.40
N LYS A 5 -77.12 43.14 7.67
CA LYS A 5 -75.97 42.67 8.45
C LYS A 5 -75.71 41.18 8.15
N PRO A 6 -74.46 40.71 8.19
CA PRO A 6 -74.11 39.31 8.00
C PRO A 6 -74.25 38.52 9.30
N PHE A 7 -74.75 37.29 9.21
CA PHE A 7 -74.61 36.27 10.25
C PHE A 7 -73.54 35.27 9.82
N ALA A 8 -72.60 35.02 10.72
CA ALA A 8 -71.48 34.11 10.56
C ALA A 8 -71.95 32.65 10.39
N ILE A 9 -71.35 31.94 9.44
CA ILE A 9 -71.30 30.48 9.41
C ILE A 9 -69.82 30.11 9.48
N SER A 10 -69.48 29.47 10.59
CA SER A 10 -68.15 28.92 10.88
C SER A 10 -67.76 27.89 9.82
N ALA A 11 -66.72 28.21 9.02
CA ALA A 11 -66.03 27.22 8.22
C ALA A 11 -65.04 26.46 9.12
N LEU A 12 -65.32 25.19 9.39
CA LEU A 12 -64.33 24.23 9.87
C LEU A 12 -63.21 24.15 8.82
N ALA A 13 -62.10 24.81 9.08
CA ALA A 13 -60.85 24.54 8.38
C ALA A 13 -60.32 23.20 8.92
N LEU A 14 -60.51 22.13 8.13
CA LEU A 14 -59.71 20.91 8.23
C LEU A 14 -58.25 21.29 7.95
N LEU A 15 -57.52 21.68 8.99
CA LEU A 15 -56.06 21.67 9.01
C LEU A 15 -55.62 20.21 8.90
N SER A 16 -55.51 19.71 7.67
CA SER A 16 -54.70 18.55 7.36
C SER A 16 -53.25 18.92 7.64
N ILE A 17 -52.82 18.74 8.89
CA ILE A 17 -51.42 18.74 9.29
C ILE A 17 -50.80 17.52 8.59
N HIS A 18 -50.38 17.70 7.33
CA HIS A 18 -49.34 16.86 6.79
C HIS A 18 -48.12 17.18 7.63
N SER A 19 -47.77 16.26 8.54
CA SER A 19 -46.44 16.28 9.12
C SER A 19 -45.47 16.26 7.93
N PHE A 20 -44.85 17.41 7.64
CA PHE A 20 -43.64 17.41 6.85
C PHE A 20 -42.61 16.64 7.68
N ALA A 21 -42.58 15.32 7.52
CA ALA A 21 -41.48 14.52 7.98
C ALA A 21 -40.24 15.12 7.32
N GLN A 22 -39.39 15.77 8.11
CA GLN A 22 -38.16 16.36 7.62
C GLN A 22 -37.36 15.26 6.93
N LYS A 23 -37.16 15.38 5.60
CA LYS A 23 -36.34 14.43 4.85
C LYS A 23 -34.95 14.40 5.48
N ARG A 24 -34.58 13.23 6.02
CA ARG A 24 -33.32 13.02 6.75
C ARG A 24 -32.09 12.93 5.85
N TYR A 25 -32.30 12.67 4.56
CA TYR A 25 -31.24 12.49 3.57
C TYR A 25 -31.45 13.42 2.37
N ALA A 26 -30.35 13.90 1.81
CA ALA A 26 -30.36 14.63 0.55
C ALA A 26 -30.67 13.68 -0.62
N GLU A 27 -31.33 14.21 -1.64
CA GLU A 27 -31.55 13.52 -2.91
C GLU A 27 -30.28 13.55 -3.78
N ALA A 28 -30.18 12.61 -4.71
CA ALA A 28 -29.13 12.61 -5.73
C ALA A 28 -29.20 13.89 -6.58
N LEU A 29 -28.04 14.48 -6.87
CA LEU A 29 -27.90 15.59 -7.82
C LEU A 29 -27.59 15.07 -9.21
N SER A 30 -27.88 15.86 -10.25
CA SER A 30 -27.35 15.60 -11.59
C SER A 30 -25.82 15.77 -11.61
N PRO A 31 -25.09 15.26 -12.63
CA PRO A 31 -23.66 15.49 -12.75
C PRO A 31 -23.30 16.98 -12.68
N ALA A 32 -24.00 17.85 -13.42
CA ALA A 32 -23.77 19.29 -13.36
C ALA A 32 -24.07 19.88 -11.96
N GLY A 33 -25.11 19.40 -11.28
CA GLY A 33 -25.45 19.82 -9.93
C GLY A 33 -24.39 19.43 -8.91
N SER A 34 -23.87 18.21 -8.99
CA SER A 34 -22.79 17.73 -8.12
C SER A 34 -21.47 18.46 -8.40
N ALA A 35 -21.12 18.68 -9.66
CA ALA A 35 -19.94 19.48 -10.03
C ALA A 35 -19.98 20.90 -9.46
N ALA A 36 -21.16 21.52 -9.37
CA ALA A 36 -21.34 22.83 -8.78
C ALA A 36 -21.13 22.86 -7.24
N THR A 37 -21.12 21.71 -6.57
CA THR A 37 -20.85 21.60 -5.13
C THR A 37 -19.36 21.46 -4.79
N PHE A 38 -18.51 21.27 -5.79
CA PHE A 38 -17.09 21.04 -5.62
C PHE A 38 -16.32 22.31 -5.25
N GLN A 39 -15.53 22.20 -4.19
CA GLN A 39 -14.52 23.17 -3.77
C GLN A 39 -13.15 22.59 -4.13
N LEU A 40 -12.73 22.85 -5.36
CA LEU A 40 -11.44 22.46 -5.92
C LEU A 40 -10.44 23.60 -5.79
N ARG A 41 -9.15 23.26 -5.71
CA ARG A 41 -8.07 24.24 -5.86
C ARG A 41 -8.24 25.12 -7.09
N SER A 42 -8.01 26.42 -6.90
CA SER A 42 -8.41 27.47 -7.84
C SER A 42 -7.75 27.37 -9.21
N GLU A 43 -6.55 26.81 -9.28
CA GLU A 43 -5.77 26.61 -10.51
C GLU A 43 -6.24 25.42 -11.36
N PHE A 44 -7.17 24.60 -10.86
CA PHE A 44 -7.72 23.47 -11.58
C PHE A 44 -9.17 23.69 -12.00
N SER A 45 -9.55 22.97 -13.04
CA SER A 45 -10.92 22.74 -13.49
C SER A 45 -11.22 21.25 -13.41
N ILE A 46 -12.51 20.93 -13.33
CA ILE A 46 -13.03 19.57 -13.29
C ILE A 46 -14.19 19.44 -14.26
N GLU A 47 -14.25 18.33 -14.98
CA GLU A 47 -15.33 18.01 -15.93
C GLU A 47 -15.70 16.52 -15.86
N PRO A 48 -16.92 16.14 -16.28
CA PRO A 48 -17.26 14.74 -16.42
C PRO A 48 -16.52 14.12 -17.62
N PHE A 49 -15.84 13.01 -17.38
CA PHE A 49 -15.30 12.12 -18.41
C PHE A 49 -16.34 11.06 -18.80
N ALA A 50 -17.00 10.45 -17.81
CA ALA A 50 -18.11 9.53 -17.98
C ALA A 50 -19.11 9.68 -16.83
N THR A 51 -20.39 9.47 -17.09
CA THR A 51 -21.46 9.54 -16.08
C THR A 51 -22.46 8.42 -16.30
N GLU A 52 -23.40 8.23 -15.37
CA GLU A 52 -24.58 7.42 -15.62
C GLU A 52 -25.29 7.83 -16.95
N PRO A 53 -25.83 6.88 -17.75
CA PRO A 53 -25.86 5.42 -17.52
C PRO A 53 -24.62 4.66 -18.05
N ASP A 54 -23.62 5.34 -18.60
CA ASP A 54 -22.46 4.71 -19.25
C ASP A 54 -21.53 4.01 -18.25
N VAL A 55 -21.54 4.45 -16.99
CA VAL A 55 -20.80 3.87 -15.88
C VAL A 55 -21.63 3.88 -14.60
N LEU A 56 -21.61 2.77 -13.86
CA LEU A 56 -22.40 2.57 -12.64
C LEU A 56 -21.55 2.02 -11.50
N SER A 57 -21.68 2.56 -10.29
CA SER A 57 -20.95 2.14 -9.08
C SER A 57 -19.46 1.84 -9.32
N PRO A 58 -18.70 2.75 -9.98
CA PRO A 58 -17.33 2.46 -10.34
C PRO A 58 -16.41 2.50 -9.11
N VAL A 59 -15.38 1.63 -9.11
CA VAL A 59 -14.41 1.52 -8.01
C VAL A 59 -12.94 1.47 -8.46
N ASP A 60 -12.67 1.19 -9.73
CA ASP A 60 -11.32 1.25 -10.32
C ASP A 60 -11.41 1.64 -11.80
N LEU A 61 -10.37 2.31 -12.30
CA LEU A 61 -10.27 2.79 -13.68
C LEU A 61 -8.83 2.63 -14.18
N VAL A 62 -8.67 2.08 -15.37
CA VAL A 62 -7.37 1.98 -16.04
C VAL A 62 -7.49 2.28 -17.54
N PHE A 63 -6.48 2.94 -18.10
CA PHE A 63 -6.35 3.13 -19.54
C PHE A 63 -5.45 2.04 -20.14
N ASP A 64 -5.87 1.44 -21.25
CA ASP A 64 -5.05 0.50 -22.01
C ASP A 64 -4.09 1.21 -22.97
N GLY A 65 -3.22 0.43 -23.62
CA GLY A 65 -2.27 0.95 -24.60
C GLY A 65 -2.91 1.56 -25.87
N SER A 66 -4.23 1.44 -26.03
CA SER A 66 -5.03 1.99 -27.13
C SER A 66 -5.81 3.26 -26.73
N GLY A 67 -5.73 3.67 -25.45
CA GLY A 67 -6.45 4.81 -24.89
C GLY A 67 -7.86 4.49 -24.40
N ASN A 68 -8.28 3.23 -24.49
CA ASN A 68 -9.57 2.80 -23.96
C ASN A 68 -9.55 2.82 -22.43
N ALA A 69 -10.65 3.28 -21.83
CA ALA A 69 -10.84 3.25 -20.39
C ALA A 69 -11.60 1.99 -19.98
N PHE A 70 -11.01 1.17 -19.12
CA PHE A 70 -11.68 0.03 -18.49
C PHE A 70 -12.03 0.35 -17.04
N VAL A 71 -13.29 0.13 -16.67
CA VAL A 71 -13.83 0.50 -15.36
C VAL A 71 -14.39 -0.72 -14.66
N VAL A 72 -14.04 -0.90 -13.39
CA VAL A 72 -14.66 -1.91 -12.53
C VAL A 72 -15.93 -1.33 -11.92
N GLU A 73 -17.08 -1.94 -12.19
CA GLU A 73 -18.37 -1.63 -11.55
C GLU A 73 -18.63 -2.64 -10.42
N MET A 74 -18.70 -2.18 -9.17
CA MET A 74 -18.95 -3.04 -8.00
C MET A 74 -20.44 -3.12 -7.67
N GLY A 75 -21.22 -3.74 -8.56
CA GLY A 75 -22.68 -3.81 -8.42
C GLY A 75 -23.20 -4.60 -7.22
N ASP A 76 -22.38 -5.44 -6.58
CA ASP A 76 -22.78 -6.22 -5.40
C ASP A 76 -22.76 -5.39 -4.10
N TYR A 77 -22.01 -4.28 -4.07
CA TYR A 77 -21.81 -3.47 -2.87
C TYR A 77 -23.11 -2.80 -2.38
N PRO A 78 -23.38 -2.73 -1.05
CA PRO A 78 -22.53 -3.16 0.08
C PRO A 78 -22.80 -4.60 0.57
N TYR A 79 -23.50 -5.42 -0.22
CA TYR A 79 -23.84 -6.78 0.17
C TYR A 79 -22.80 -7.78 -0.36
N ASP A 80 -22.75 -8.95 0.28
CA ASP A 80 -21.92 -10.03 -0.22
C ASP A 80 -22.41 -10.51 -1.60
N ALA A 81 -21.48 -10.69 -2.53
CA ALA A 81 -21.76 -11.26 -3.83
C ALA A 81 -22.41 -12.66 -3.70
N GLN A 82 -23.56 -12.85 -4.34
CA GLN A 82 -24.33 -14.08 -4.24
C GLN A 82 -24.06 -15.01 -5.44
N PRO A 83 -23.59 -16.25 -5.22
CA PRO A 83 -23.36 -17.21 -6.31
C PRO A 83 -24.55 -17.33 -7.26
N GLY A 84 -24.28 -17.27 -8.57
CA GLY A 84 -25.29 -17.30 -9.63
C GLY A 84 -26.04 -15.98 -9.87
N ARG A 85 -25.72 -14.92 -9.11
CA ARG A 85 -26.33 -13.58 -9.25
C ARG A 85 -25.32 -12.44 -9.07
N PHE A 86 -24.04 -12.69 -9.38
CA PHE A 86 -22.99 -11.69 -9.28
C PHE A 86 -23.30 -10.47 -10.16
N LYS A 87 -23.23 -9.28 -9.56
CA LYS A 87 -23.53 -8.01 -10.24
C LYS A 87 -22.28 -7.25 -10.69
N GLY A 88 -21.08 -7.66 -10.27
CA GLY A 88 -19.83 -7.02 -10.70
C GLY A 88 -19.58 -7.12 -12.21
N ARG A 89 -19.06 -6.03 -12.80
CA ARG A 89 -18.81 -5.90 -14.25
C ARG A 89 -17.52 -5.15 -14.54
N ILE A 90 -17.04 -5.32 -15.77
CA ILE A 90 -16.05 -4.44 -16.40
C ILE A 90 -16.72 -3.69 -17.55
N ARG A 91 -16.66 -2.36 -17.51
CA ARG A 91 -17.02 -1.50 -18.66
C ARG A 91 -15.81 -1.19 -19.50
N LEU A 92 -16.00 -1.18 -20.81
CA LEU A 92 -15.12 -0.54 -21.77
C LEU A 92 -15.76 0.78 -22.18
N LEU A 93 -15.05 1.87 -21.95
CA LEU A 93 -15.45 3.23 -22.30
C LEU A 93 -14.49 3.78 -23.37
N LYS A 94 -15.05 4.36 -24.42
CA LYS A 94 -14.29 4.94 -25.54
C LYS A 94 -14.71 6.40 -25.76
N ASP A 95 -13.70 7.24 -25.95
CA ASP A 95 -13.83 8.58 -26.49
C ASP A 95 -13.38 8.52 -27.96
N THR A 96 -14.33 8.50 -28.89
CA THR A 96 -14.00 8.32 -30.32
C THR A 96 -13.61 9.61 -31.03
N ASN A 97 -13.79 10.77 -30.38
CA ASN A 97 -13.52 12.08 -30.98
C ASN A 97 -12.37 12.84 -30.29
N GLY A 98 -11.88 12.36 -29.14
CA GLY A 98 -10.76 12.91 -28.38
C GLY A 98 -11.07 14.16 -27.56
N ASP A 99 -12.34 14.51 -27.38
CA ASP A 99 -12.76 15.73 -26.64
C ASP A 99 -12.65 15.59 -25.11
N GLY A 100 -12.36 14.38 -24.64
CA GLY A 100 -12.27 14.01 -23.25
C GLY A 100 -13.60 13.67 -22.60
N LYS A 101 -14.59 13.25 -23.39
CA LYS A 101 -15.84 12.68 -22.94
C LYS A 101 -16.07 11.34 -23.63
N ILE A 102 -16.55 10.38 -22.87
CA ILE A 102 -16.93 9.09 -23.41
C ILE A 102 -18.19 9.23 -24.26
N ASP A 103 -18.17 8.61 -25.45
CA ASP A 103 -19.31 8.56 -26.38
C ASP A 103 -19.74 7.12 -26.72
N GLN A 104 -18.98 6.10 -26.28
CA GLN A 104 -19.36 4.69 -26.37
C GLN A 104 -19.05 3.94 -25.07
N SER A 105 -20.03 3.14 -24.61
CA SER A 105 -19.90 2.25 -23.45
C SER A 105 -20.33 0.83 -23.80
N TYR A 106 -19.48 -0.14 -23.46
CA TYR A 106 -19.71 -1.57 -23.65
C TYR A 106 -19.55 -2.32 -22.32
N VAL A 107 -20.37 -3.35 -22.10
CA VAL A 107 -20.09 -4.34 -21.05
C VAL A 107 -19.03 -5.28 -21.59
N PHE A 108 -17.78 -5.11 -21.17
CA PHE A 108 -16.68 -5.99 -21.57
C PHE A 108 -16.80 -7.34 -20.88
N ALA A 109 -17.12 -7.36 -19.58
CA ALA A 109 -17.36 -8.59 -18.84
C ALA A 109 -18.41 -8.37 -17.74
N ASP A 110 -19.18 -9.41 -17.42
CA ASP A 110 -20.15 -9.42 -16.33
C ASP A 110 -20.06 -10.73 -15.51
N GLY A 111 -20.93 -10.86 -14.50
CA GLY A 111 -20.95 -12.04 -13.64
C GLY A 111 -19.66 -12.20 -12.81
N LEU A 112 -19.09 -11.08 -12.36
CA LEU A 112 -17.89 -11.06 -11.52
C LEU A 112 -18.28 -10.88 -10.05
N PRO A 113 -17.82 -11.74 -9.12
CA PRO A 113 -18.11 -11.56 -7.70
C PRO A 113 -17.30 -10.39 -7.13
N SER A 114 -17.97 -9.31 -6.70
CA SER A 114 -17.33 -8.19 -5.98
C SER A 114 -16.01 -7.72 -6.62
N ALA A 115 -15.96 -7.55 -7.94
CA ALA A 115 -14.74 -7.14 -8.63
C ALA A 115 -14.20 -5.82 -8.03
N THR A 116 -12.89 -5.76 -7.80
CA THR A 116 -12.25 -4.66 -7.08
C THR A 116 -11.21 -3.89 -7.88
N SER A 117 -10.53 -4.54 -8.83
CA SER A 117 -9.42 -3.92 -9.55
C SER A 117 -9.15 -4.57 -10.91
N VAL A 118 -8.60 -3.78 -11.84
CA VAL A 118 -8.33 -4.19 -13.23
C VAL A 118 -6.99 -3.65 -13.75
N LEU A 119 -6.26 -4.46 -14.52
CA LEU A 119 -5.03 -4.05 -15.22
C LEU A 119 -5.00 -4.61 -16.65
N PRO A 120 -4.60 -3.82 -17.67
CA PRO A 120 -4.36 -4.33 -19.01
C PRO A 120 -3.12 -5.25 -19.03
N TYR A 121 -3.25 -6.39 -19.71
CA TYR A 121 -2.16 -7.36 -19.88
C TYR A 121 -2.28 -8.08 -21.22
N LYS A 122 -1.20 -8.06 -22.02
CA LYS A 122 -1.15 -8.62 -23.38
C LYS A 122 -2.27 -8.13 -24.26
N ASP A 123 -3.29 -8.96 -24.50
CA ASP A 123 -4.47 -8.76 -25.33
C ASP A 123 -5.77 -8.65 -24.50
N GLY A 124 -5.70 -8.82 -23.18
CA GLY A 124 -6.85 -8.82 -22.28
C GLY A 124 -6.64 -8.00 -21.01
N LEU A 125 -7.39 -8.36 -19.96
CA LEU A 125 -7.41 -7.71 -18.65
C LEU A 125 -7.19 -8.73 -17.54
N ILE A 126 -6.30 -8.39 -16.60
CA ILE A 126 -6.21 -9.05 -15.31
C ILE A 126 -7.24 -8.40 -14.38
N VAL A 127 -8.06 -9.18 -13.70
CA VAL A 127 -9.14 -8.68 -12.83
C VAL A 127 -9.10 -9.35 -11.47
N CYS A 128 -9.09 -8.54 -10.40
CA CYS A 128 -9.34 -9.03 -9.04
C CYS A 128 -10.86 -9.19 -8.83
N ALA A 129 -11.30 -10.42 -8.62
CA ALA A 129 -12.68 -10.77 -8.31
C ALA A 129 -12.67 -11.99 -7.37
N ALA A 130 -12.46 -11.72 -6.08
CA ALA A 130 -12.20 -12.77 -5.09
C ALA A 130 -13.31 -13.85 -5.11
N PRO A 131 -12.97 -15.14 -5.00
CA PRO A 131 -11.68 -15.69 -4.54
C PRO A 131 -10.60 -15.78 -5.63
N ASP A 132 -10.83 -15.25 -6.83
CA ASP A 132 -9.94 -15.40 -7.97
C ASP A 132 -9.27 -14.08 -8.41
N ILE A 133 -8.10 -14.21 -9.04
CA ILE A 133 -7.58 -13.23 -9.99
C ILE A 133 -7.71 -13.87 -11.37
N LEU A 134 -8.42 -13.19 -12.26
CA LEU A 134 -8.82 -13.69 -13.57
C LEU A 134 -8.03 -13.01 -14.68
N LEU A 135 -7.90 -13.69 -15.82
CA LEU A 135 -7.51 -13.11 -17.10
C LEU A 135 -8.70 -13.22 -18.05
N LEU A 136 -9.21 -12.06 -18.48
CA LEU A 136 -10.35 -11.92 -19.38
C LEU A 136 -9.86 -11.41 -20.73
N ARG A 137 -10.28 -12.02 -21.84
CA ARG A 137 -9.89 -11.57 -23.19
C ARG A 137 -11.09 -11.55 -24.11
N ASP A 138 -11.08 -10.59 -25.03
CA ASP A 138 -11.88 -10.58 -26.24
C ASP A 138 -11.01 -11.12 -27.39
N THR A 139 -11.32 -12.32 -27.88
CA THR A 139 -10.55 -12.96 -28.95
C THR A 139 -11.15 -12.76 -30.34
N ASN A 140 -12.30 -12.11 -30.45
CA ASN A 140 -13.05 -11.96 -31.70
C ASN A 140 -13.29 -10.50 -32.12
N GLY A 141 -13.02 -9.53 -31.24
CA GLY A 141 -13.08 -8.10 -31.50
C GLY A 141 -14.48 -7.47 -31.35
N ASP A 142 -15.44 -8.15 -30.70
CA ASP A 142 -16.78 -7.63 -30.44
C ASP A 142 -16.90 -6.78 -29.16
N PHE A 143 -15.76 -6.49 -28.53
CA PHE A 143 -15.62 -5.73 -27.28
C PHE A 143 -16.19 -6.46 -26.05
N LYS A 144 -16.33 -7.78 -26.12
CA LYS A 144 -16.74 -8.62 -24.99
C LYS A 144 -15.72 -9.71 -24.72
N ALA A 145 -15.47 -9.97 -23.44
CA ALA A 145 -14.64 -11.07 -23.04
C ALA A 145 -15.35 -12.40 -23.38
N ASP A 146 -14.75 -13.18 -24.26
CA ASP A 146 -15.18 -14.53 -24.63
C ASP A 146 -14.37 -15.62 -23.91
N THR A 147 -13.30 -15.22 -23.21
CA THR A 147 -12.48 -16.10 -22.38
C THR A 147 -12.39 -15.59 -20.94
N ARG A 148 -12.38 -16.53 -19.99
CA ARG A 148 -12.20 -16.29 -18.55
C ARG A 148 -11.29 -17.37 -17.98
N GLU A 149 -10.04 -17.01 -17.74
CA GLU A 149 -9.02 -17.90 -17.18
C GLU A 149 -8.72 -17.53 -15.72
N VAL A 150 -8.53 -18.51 -14.85
CA VAL A 150 -8.07 -18.26 -13.46
C VAL A 150 -6.54 -18.22 -13.45
N LEU A 151 -5.97 -17.07 -13.04
CA LEU A 151 -4.52 -16.94 -12.83
C LEU A 151 -4.13 -17.38 -11.42
N PHE A 152 -4.92 -16.98 -10.43
CA PHE A 152 -4.73 -17.30 -9.02
C PHE A 152 -6.09 -17.50 -8.35
N THR A 153 -6.17 -18.41 -7.38
CA THR A 153 -7.39 -18.64 -6.59
C THR A 153 -7.06 -18.91 -5.12
N GLY A 154 -8.05 -18.77 -4.24
CA GLY A 154 -7.94 -19.03 -2.80
C GLY A 154 -7.90 -17.77 -1.93
N PHE A 155 -8.21 -16.60 -2.51
CA PHE A 155 -8.29 -15.34 -1.77
C PHE A 155 -9.56 -15.25 -0.92
N PHE A 156 -9.50 -14.44 0.14
CA PHE A 156 -10.64 -14.16 1.01
C PHE A 156 -11.74 -13.38 0.25
N ALA A 157 -13.01 -13.82 0.40
CA ALA A 157 -14.13 -13.33 -0.40
C ALA A 157 -15.40 -12.96 0.40
N LYS A 158 -15.32 -12.84 1.74
CA LYS A 158 -16.52 -12.64 2.61
C LYS A 158 -16.72 -11.20 3.14
N ASN A 159 -15.97 -10.24 2.63
CA ASN A 159 -16.15 -8.81 2.92
C ASN A 159 -15.50 -8.00 1.78
N SER A 160 -16.29 -7.26 1.00
CA SER A 160 -15.84 -6.47 -0.15
C SER A 160 -14.77 -5.42 0.18
N GLU A 161 -14.71 -4.92 1.42
CA GLU A 161 -13.73 -3.92 1.87
C GLU A 161 -12.35 -4.52 2.18
N ALA A 162 -12.25 -5.85 2.27
CA ALA A 162 -11.04 -6.55 2.70
C ALA A 162 -10.51 -7.56 1.68
N GLN A 163 -11.10 -7.62 0.48
CA GLN A 163 -10.66 -8.55 -0.57
C GLN A 163 -9.38 -8.06 -1.25
N ILE A 164 -8.77 -8.95 -2.04
CA ILE A 164 -7.65 -8.60 -2.92
C ILE A 164 -8.06 -7.45 -3.86
N THR A 165 -7.25 -6.40 -3.97
CA THR A 165 -7.60 -5.16 -4.70
C THR A 165 -6.36 -4.35 -5.12
N SER A 166 -6.59 -3.22 -5.79
CA SER A 166 -5.63 -2.15 -6.06
C SER A 166 -4.35 -2.63 -6.77
N MET A 167 -4.52 -3.33 -7.89
CA MET A 167 -3.38 -3.83 -8.64
C MET A 167 -2.56 -2.69 -9.25
N ARG A 168 -1.23 -2.77 -9.14
CA ARG A 168 -0.27 -1.81 -9.74
C ARG A 168 0.89 -2.55 -10.39
N TYR A 169 1.22 -2.17 -11.63
CA TYR A 169 2.41 -2.66 -12.34
C TYR A 169 3.64 -1.82 -11.95
N GLY A 170 4.65 -2.45 -11.37
CA GLY A 170 5.89 -1.82 -10.94
C GLY A 170 6.95 -1.74 -12.02
N VAL A 171 7.88 -0.81 -11.86
CA VAL A 171 9.06 -0.66 -12.74
C VAL A 171 9.96 -1.89 -12.74
N ASP A 172 9.88 -2.72 -11.72
CA ASP A 172 10.58 -4.00 -11.56
C ASP A 172 9.87 -5.19 -12.26
N ASN A 173 8.82 -4.89 -13.03
CA ASN A 173 7.93 -5.81 -13.73
C ASN A 173 7.03 -6.67 -12.84
N TRP A 174 7.01 -6.45 -11.51
CA TRP A 174 6.06 -7.10 -10.62
C TRP A 174 4.70 -6.40 -10.67
N ILE A 175 3.63 -7.19 -10.54
CA ILE A 175 2.29 -6.67 -10.25
C ILE A 175 2.05 -6.85 -8.76
N TYR A 176 1.68 -5.77 -8.09
CA TYR A 176 1.41 -5.72 -6.65
C TYR A 176 -0.08 -5.55 -6.41
N ALA A 177 -0.62 -6.20 -5.39
CA ALA A 177 -2.01 -6.12 -5.00
C ALA A 177 -2.14 -6.10 -3.47
N ASN A 178 -3.05 -5.26 -2.99
CA ASN A 178 -3.41 -5.19 -1.58
C ASN A 178 -4.31 -6.37 -1.20
N ASN A 179 -4.11 -6.94 -0.01
CA ASN A 179 -4.87 -8.08 0.50
C ASN A 179 -5.44 -7.83 1.91
N SER A 180 -5.30 -6.61 2.47
CA SER A 180 -5.76 -6.29 3.83
C SER A 180 -5.20 -7.23 4.92
N GLY A 181 -4.09 -7.91 4.63
CA GLY A 181 -3.52 -8.97 5.48
C GLY A 181 -4.42 -10.20 5.67
N GLN A 182 -5.46 -10.39 4.84
CA GLN A 182 -6.39 -11.51 4.97
C GLN A 182 -5.71 -12.86 4.75
N ALA A 183 -6.23 -13.88 5.44
CA ALA A 183 -5.77 -15.25 5.24
C ALA A 183 -6.28 -15.82 3.90
N GLY A 184 -5.43 -16.60 3.25
CA GLY A 184 -5.74 -17.30 2.00
C GLY A 184 -4.63 -18.28 1.66
N MET A 185 -5.00 -19.38 1.00
CA MET A 185 -4.05 -20.39 0.51
C MET A 185 -4.05 -20.34 -1.01
N ILE A 186 -3.13 -19.56 -1.57
CA ILE A 186 -3.15 -19.18 -2.97
C ILE A 186 -2.51 -20.26 -3.83
N THR A 187 -3.22 -20.67 -4.88
CA THR A 187 -2.72 -21.59 -5.90
C THR A 187 -2.84 -20.96 -7.29
N SER A 188 -2.05 -21.44 -8.25
CA SER A 188 -2.06 -20.95 -9.62
C SER A 188 -2.01 -22.12 -10.61
N PRO A 189 -2.91 -22.18 -11.61
CA PRO A 189 -2.79 -23.12 -12.73
C PRO A 189 -1.49 -22.97 -13.53
N LEU A 190 -0.80 -21.82 -13.43
CA LEU A 190 0.51 -21.60 -14.09
C LEU A 190 1.67 -22.35 -13.40
N ARG A 191 1.46 -22.79 -12.16
CA ARG A 191 2.42 -23.49 -11.30
C ARG A 191 1.70 -24.59 -10.50
N PRO A 192 1.15 -25.63 -11.17
CA PRO A 192 0.41 -26.70 -10.51
C PRO A 192 1.27 -27.54 -9.56
N ASP A 193 2.59 -27.45 -9.71
CA ASP A 193 3.62 -28.09 -8.88
C ASP A 193 3.93 -27.33 -7.58
N ALA A 194 3.57 -26.04 -7.49
CA ALA A 194 3.89 -25.22 -6.33
C ALA A 194 2.92 -25.51 -5.16
N PRO A 195 3.42 -25.58 -3.91
CA PRO A 195 2.54 -25.70 -2.76
C PRO A 195 1.66 -24.44 -2.61
N PRO A 196 0.46 -24.54 -2.03
CA PRO A 196 -0.37 -23.38 -1.75
C PRO A 196 0.36 -22.34 -0.89
N LEU A 197 0.33 -21.08 -1.32
CA LEU A 197 1.00 -19.97 -0.66
C LEU A 197 0.08 -19.36 0.41
N ASN A 198 0.51 -19.37 1.68
CA ASN A 198 -0.21 -18.66 2.73
C ASN A 198 0.08 -17.15 2.66
N VAL A 199 -0.94 -16.33 2.39
CA VAL A 199 -0.82 -14.87 2.30
C VAL A 199 -1.26 -14.12 3.57
N ALA A 200 -1.54 -14.82 4.66
CA ALA A 200 -1.99 -14.20 5.91
C ALA A 200 -0.97 -13.18 6.44
N GLY A 201 -1.46 -11.98 6.77
CA GLY A 201 -0.65 -10.89 7.31
C GLY A 201 0.14 -10.08 6.28
N GLY A 202 0.03 -10.40 4.99
CA GLY A 202 0.69 -9.65 3.91
C GLY A 202 -0.20 -9.34 2.72
N ASN A 203 0.33 -8.51 1.85
CA ASN A 203 -0.13 -8.24 0.50
C ASN A 203 0.36 -9.33 -0.47
N PHE A 204 -0.03 -9.24 -1.75
CA PHE A 204 0.31 -10.23 -2.77
C PHE A 204 1.04 -9.57 -3.94
N ARG A 205 2.02 -10.27 -4.53
CA ARG A 205 2.65 -9.83 -5.79
C ARG A 205 2.95 -11.00 -6.71
N PHE A 206 2.98 -10.74 -8.01
CA PHE A 206 3.25 -11.76 -9.03
C PHE A 206 3.92 -11.22 -10.29
N ARG A 207 4.60 -12.10 -11.02
CA ARG A 207 5.25 -11.86 -12.32
C ARG A 207 4.83 -12.93 -13.30
N LEU A 208 4.04 -12.56 -14.30
CA LEU A 208 3.53 -13.50 -15.30
C LEU A 208 4.59 -13.90 -16.34
N ASP A 209 5.53 -13.01 -16.65
CA ASP A 209 6.66 -13.30 -17.57
C ASP A 209 7.56 -14.44 -17.04
N LYS A 210 7.67 -14.56 -15.71
CA LYS A 210 8.49 -15.58 -15.03
C LYS A 210 7.70 -16.63 -14.25
N LYS A 211 6.36 -16.55 -14.25
CA LYS A 211 5.47 -17.42 -13.47
C LYS A 211 5.83 -17.46 -11.98
N LEU A 212 6.12 -16.28 -11.41
CA LEU A 212 6.42 -16.09 -9.99
C LEU A 212 5.23 -15.47 -9.28
N PHE A 213 5.03 -15.83 -8.02
CA PHE A 213 4.09 -15.19 -7.11
C PHE A 213 4.54 -15.41 -5.68
N GLU A 214 4.37 -14.40 -4.83
CA GLU A 214 4.80 -14.42 -3.44
C GLU A 214 4.03 -13.43 -2.58
N VAL A 215 4.17 -13.57 -1.26
CA VAL A 215 3.65 -12.63 -0.29
C VAL A 215 4.53 -11.38 -0.29
N GLU A 216 3.92 -10.23 -0.06
CA GLU A 216 4.58 -8.94 0.04
C GLU A 216 4.18 -8.22 1.34
N SER A 217 5.06 -7.40 1.89
CA SER A 217 4.80 -6.60 3.08
C SER A 217 3.76 -5.53 2.78
N GLY A 218 3.06 -5.10 3.83
CA GLY A 218 1.89 -4.25 3.71
C GLY A 218 0.63 -5.01 4.02
N ASN A 219 -0.35 -4.29 4.54
CA ASN A 219 -1.70 -4.77 4.81
C ASN A 219 -2.75 -3.76 4.30
N GLY A 220 -2.43 -3.11 3.18
CA GLY A 220 -3.29 -2.11 2.56
C GLY A 220 -4.66 -2.67 2.21
N GLN A 221 -5.68 -1.82 2.29
CA GLN A 221 -7.06 -2.11 1.92
C GLN A 221 -7.33 -1.55 0.52
N PHE A 222 -8.35 -0.72 0.37
CA PHE A 222 -8.73 -0.13 -0.90
C PHE A 222 -7.84 1.06 -1.24
N GLY A 223 -6.61 0.81 -1.71
CA GLY A 223 -5.67 1.87 -2.04
C GLY A 223 -4.19 1.49 -2.10
N LEU A 224 -3.58 1.59 -3.28
CA LEU A 224 -2.15 1.39 -3.48
C LEU A 224 -1.60 2.40 -4.49
N ALA A 225 -0.79 3.33 -4.00
CA ALA A 225 0.05 4.22 -4.80
C ALA A 225 1.46 3.62 -4.92
N MET A 226 2.11 3.91 -6.04
CA MET A 226 3.50 3.53 -6.30
C MET A 226 4.22 4.66 -7.01
N ASP A 227 5.35 5.11 -6.45
CA ASP A 227 6.15 6.17 -7.07
C ASP A 227 6.95 5.67 -8.30
N GLU A 228 7.71 6.58 -8.91
CA GLU A 228 8.55 6.26 -10.08
C GLU A 228 9.72 5.30 -9.77
N TRP A 229 9.96 5.03 -8.49
CA TRP A 229 11.04 4.19 -7.96
C TRP A 229 10.52 2.90 -7.30
N GLY A 230 9.22 2.60 -7.46
CA GLY A 230 8.63 1.37 -6.92
C GLY A 230 8.38 1.38 -5.40
N HIS A 231 8.53 2.51 -4.71
CA HIS A 231 8.09 2.64 -3.33
C HIS A 231 6.57 2.57 -3.26
N ARG A 232 6.04 1.80 -2.32
CA ARG A 232 4.61 1.51 -2.18
C ARG A 232 4.01 2.24 -1.00
N PHE A 233 2.89 2.90 -1.26
CA PHE A 233 2.10 3.61 -0.26
C PHE A 233 0.66 3.13 -0.31
N TYR A 234 0.06 2.83 0.83
CA TYR A 234 -1.28 2.24 0.87
C TYR A 234 -2.13 2.82 1.98
N THR A 235 -3.44 2.70 1.79
CA THR A 235 -4.46 3.13 2.74
C THR A 235 -4.95 1.96 3.59
N GLN A 236 -5.41 2.29 4.80
CA GLN A 236 -6.46 1.56 5.51
C GLN A 236 -7.59 2.56 5.80
N ASN A 237 -8.79 2.10 6.13
CA ASN A 237 -9.96 2.95 6.37
C ASN A 237 -9.67 4.23 7.18
N THR A 238 -8.96 4.08 8.30
CA THR A 238 -8.60 5.20 9.20
C THR A 238 -7.22 5.79 8.92
N LEU A 239 -6.31 5.04 8.27
CA LEU A 239 -4.94 5.48 7.99
C LEU A 239 -4.81 5.80 6.50
N HIS A 240 -4.87 7.08 6.15
CA HIS A 240 -4.89 7.50 4.75
C HIS A 240 -3.57 7.29 4.00
N ILE A 241 -2.46 7.14 4.71
CA ILE A 241 -1.18 6.88 4.06
C ILE A 241 -0.21 6.12 4.97
N GLN A 242 0.25 4.98 4.48
CA GLN A 242 1.26 4.16 5.12
C GLN A 242 2.28 3.68 4.11
N GLN A 243 3.47 3.33 4.58
CA GLN A 243 4.53 2.74 3.79
C GLN A 243 5.06 1.48 4.46
N SER A 244 5.44 0.48 3.67
CA SER A 244 6.29 -0.63 4.13
C SER A 244 7.66 -0.53 3.47
N PRO A 245 8.71 -0.05 4.18
CA PRO A 245 10.04 0.16 3.62
C PRO A 245 10.85 -1.15 3.46
N ILE A 246 10.36 -2.30 3.94
CA ILE A 246 11.04 -3.59 3.80
C ILE A 246 10.12 -4.57 3.08
N SER A 247 10.58 -5.14 1.98
CA SER A 247 9.86 -6.22 1.30
C SER A 247 9.80 -7.49 2.13
N TRP A 248 8.72 -8.27 1.97
CA TRP A 248 8.44 -9.47 2.76
C TRP A 248 9.58 -10.48 2.74
N ARG A 249 10.21 -10.63 1.56
CA ARG A 249 11.32 -11.54 1.30
C ARG A 249 12.52 -11.33 2.24
N TYR A 250 12.77 -10.11 2.70
CA TYR A 250 13.85 -9.86 3.66
C TYR A 250 13.44 -10.25 5.08
N LEU A 251 12.23 -9.90 5.48
CA LEU A 251 11.70 -10.19 6.80
C LEU A 251 11.55 -11.70 7.05
N HIS A 252 11.34 -12.48 5.99
CA HIS A 252 11.08 -13.91 6.07
C HIS A 252 12.26 -14.80 5.66
N ARG A 253 13.49 -14.28 5.71
CA ARG A 253 14.70 -15.11 5.55
C ARG A 253 14.86 -16.17 6.65
N HIS A 254 14.25 -15.93 7.82
CA HIS A 254 14.08 -16.90 8.88
C HIS A 254 12.81 -16.60 9.71
N SER A 255 12.31 -17.59 10.45
CA SER A 255 10.98 -17.53 11.10
C SER A 255 10.98 -17.03 12.55
N TYR A 256 12.03 -16.31 12.97
CA TYR A 256 12.31 -16.07 14.40
C TYR A 256 12.33 -14.60 14.81
N LEU A 257 11.90 -13.69 13.92
CA LEU A 257 11.83 -12.27 14.27
C LEU A 257 10.76 -12.02 15.35
N PRO A 258 10.99 -11.09 16.29
CA PRO A 258 9.98 -10.67 17.26
C PRO A 258 8.72 -10.09 16.62
N SER A 259 8.88 -9.44 15.46
CA SER A 259 7.82 -8.89 14.63
C SER A 259 8.26 -8.92 13.17
N PHE A 260 7.34 -9.28 12.28
CA PHE A 260 7.50 -9.20 10.82
C PHE A 260 6.81 -7.97 10.22
N ARG A 261 6.29 -7.06 11.06
CA ARG A 261 5.65 -5.83 10.60
C ARG A 261 6.70 -4.75 10.35
N SER A 262 6.67 -4.17 9.16
CA SER A 262 7.47 -3.01 8.75
C SER A 262 6.62 -1.79 8.42
N ASP A 263 5.30 -1.88 8.54
CA ASP A 263 4.38 -0.79 8.20
C ASP A 263 4.61 0.44 9.09
N VAL A 264 4.71 1.61 8.46
CA VAL A 264 4.87 2.91 9.12
C VAL A 264 3.72 3.81 8.66
N ASN A 265 3.01 4.44 9.59
CA ASN A 265 2.17 5.60 9.25
C ASN A 265 3.10 6.77 8.99
N ILE A 266 3.04 7.33 7.78
CA ILE A 266 3.97 8.37 7.35
C ILE A 266 3.37 9.77 7.42
N SER A 267 2.11 9.92 7.82
CA SER A 267 1.47 11.23 7.97
C SER A 267 2.07 12.03 9.13
N ASP A 268 2.39 13.30 8.90
CA ASP A 268 2.81 14.25 9.95
C ASP A 268 1.69 15.17 10.46
N HIS A 269 0.57 15.19 9.74
CA HIS A 269 -0.69 15.75 10.18
C HIS A 269 -1.53 14.58 10.67
N GLU A 270 -2.23 14.75 11.80
CA GLU A 270 -3.04 13.70 12.41
C GLU A 270 -4.12 13.19 11.42
N LEU A 271 -5.09 12.40 11.90
CA LEU A 271 -6.17 11.90 11.04
C LEU A 271 -7.13 12.99 10.52
N GLU A 272 -6.78 14.28 10.64
CA GLU A 272 -7.63 15.44 10.35
C GLU A 272 -7.88 15.61 8.84
N MET A 273 -9.13 15.97 8.51
CA MET A 273 -9.57 16.32 7.16
C MET A 273 -10.59 17.47 7.19
N PHE A 274 -10.70 18.23 6.11
CA PHE A 274 -11.57 19.41 6.02
C PHE A 274 -12.88 19.11 5.27
N GLN A 275 -13.76 18.34 5.93
CA GLN A 275 -15.05 17.93 5.37
C GLN A 275 -16.01 19.13 5.19
N LYS A 276 -16.65 19.21 4.01
CA LYS A 276 -17.65 20.26 3.69
C LYS A 276 -19.10 19.76 3.68
N SER A 277 -19.32 18.48 3.43
CA SER A 277 -20.65 17.87 3.52
C SER A 277 -21.16 17.86 4.96
N ALA A 278 -22.48 17.86 5.12
CA ALA A 278 -23.10 17.71 6.43
C ALA A 278 -22.84 16.31 6.99
N THR A 279 -22.58 16.22 8.29
CA THR A 279 -22.44 14.94 8.98
C THR A 279 -23.77 14.18 8.95
N PRO A 280 -23.83 12.93 8.46
CA PRO A 280 -25.04 12.13 8.51
C PRO A 280 -25.54 11.97 9.96
N TYR A 281 -26.85 12.16 10.20
CA TYR A 281 -27.39 12.12 11.57
C TYR A 281 -27.08 10.80 12.28
N TRP A 282 -27.14 9.68 11.56
CA TRP A 282 -26.91 8.36 12.13
C TRP A 282 -25.44 8.21 12.56
N ARG A 283 -24.51 8.84 11.83
CA ARG A 283 -23.08 8.79 12.12
C ARG A 283 -22.80 9.57 13.40
N GLN A 284 -23.39 10.76 13.54
CA GLN A 284 -23.32 11.53 14.78
C GLN A 284 -23.85 10.72 15.97
N GLN A 285 -25.08 10.18 15.88
CA GLN A 285 -25.66 9.39 16.97
C GLN A 285 -24.83 8.15 17.32
N ARG A 286 -24.29 7.44 16.32
CA ARG A 286 -23.42 6.28 16.55
C ARG A 286 -22.15 6.71 17.27
N SER A 287 -21.54 7.82 16.86
CA SER A 287 -20.31 8.33 17.47
C SER A 287 -20.55 8.77 18.91
N ASP A 288 -21.64 9.47 19.20
CA ASP A 288 -22.01 9.86 20.57
C ASP A 288 -22.18 8.63 21.49
N ARG A 289 -22.83 7.57 20.99
CA ARG A 289 -23.00 6.31 21.73
C ARG A 289 -21.67 5.60 21.99
N ARG A 290 -20.74 5.63 21.03
CA ARG A 290 -19.40 5.05 21.19
C ARG A 290 -18.57 5.86 22.18
N GLN A 291 -18.63 7.19 22.13
CA GLN A 291 -17.96 8.06 23.08
C GLN A 291 -18.47 7.79 24.50
N ALA A 292 -19.79 7.76 24.72
CA ALA A 292 -20.37 7.45 26.03
C ALA A 292 -19.89 6.08 26.55
N LYS A 293 -19.72 5.09 25.67
CA LYS A 293 -19.14 3.79 26.03
C LYS A 293 -17.66 3.93 26.42
N TYR A 294 -16.84 4.63 25.64
CA TYR A 294 -15.43 4.88 25.95
C TYR A 294 -15.24 5.61 27.28
N ASP A 295 -16.09 6.59 27.58
CA ASP A 295 -16.11 7.34 28.84
C ASP A 295 -16.48 6.43 30.01
N SER A 296 -17.52 5.60 29.85
CA SER A 296 -17.94 4.63 30.88
C SER A 296 -16.85 3.61 31.21
N LEU A 297 -16.04 3.25 30.21
CA LEU A 297 -14.91 2.32 30.33
C LEU A 297 -13.60 3.02 30.69
N LYS A 298 -13.59 4.35 30.80
CA LYS A 298 -12.41 5.18 31.08
C LYS A 298 -11.22 4.87 30.17
N THR A 299 -11.50 4.61 28.89
CA THR A 299 -10.47 4.22 27.93
C THR A 299 -9.53 5.37 27.54
N GLY A 300 -10.00 6.62 27.67
CA GLY A 300 -9.30 7.80 27.18
C GLY A 300 -9.39 8.00 25.66
N PHE A 301 -10.15 7.16 24.94
CA PHE A 301 -10.36 7.30 23.50
C PHE A 301 -11.41 8.35 23.15
N THR A 302 -11.18 9.04 22.04
CA THR A 302 -12.11 9.99 21.44
C THR A 302 -12.68 9.41 20.14
N GLU A 303 -14.00 9.42 20.00
CA GLU A 303 -14.70 9.05 18.77
C GLU A 303 -15.03 10.31 17.97
N TYR A 304 -14.73 10.28 16.67
CA TYR A 304 -15.00 11.38 15.75
C TYR A 304 -16.11 11.00 14.77
N ALA A 305 -17.08 11.89 14.59
CA ALA A 305 -18.16 11.71 13.60
C ALA A 305 -17.83 12.34 12.23
N ARG A 306 -16.87 13.25 12.21
CA ARG A 306 -16.51 14.11 11.09
C ARG A 306 -15.07 14.61 11.21
N ASP A 307 -14.58 15.21 10.13
CA ASP A 307 -13.27 15.88 10.06
C ASP A 307 -12.08 14.97 10.42
N HIS A 308 -12.29 13.64 10.46
CA HIS A 308 -11.24 12.64 10.64
C HIS A 308 -11.43 11.49 9.63
N PHE A 309 -10.33 10.95 9.10
CA PHE A 309 -10.36 9.83 8.16
C PHE A 309 -11.08 8.60 8.76
N THR A 310 -12.07 8.10 8.03
CA THR A 310 -12.84 6.89 8.39
C THR A 310 -13.10 5.95 7.22
N GLY A 311 -12.92 6.43 5.98
CA GLY A 311 -13.05 5.66 4.74
C GLY A 311 -11.99 6.07 3.71
N ALA A 312 -10.74 6.26 4.14
CA ALA A 312 -9.65 6.52 3.21
C ALA A 312 -9.58 5.40 2.15
N SER A 313 -9.53 5.81 0.90
CA SER A 313 -9.73 4.95 -0.27
C SER A 313 -8.92 5.46 -1.46
N GLY A 314 -8.64 4.58 -2.41
CA GLY A 314 -7.75 4.89 -3.51
C GLY A 314 -6.35 5.26 -2.99
N GLY A 315 -5.71 6.23 -3.63
CA GLY A 315 -4.30 6.50 -3.41
C GLY A 315 -3.58 6.40 -4.74
N THR A 316 -3.35 7.55 -5.35
CA THR A 316 -2.63 7.66 -6.62
C THR A 316 -1.44 8.58 -6.44
N PHE A 317 -0.26 8.04 -6.73
CA PHE A 317 0.92 8.84 -6.95
C PHE A 317 0.78 9.57 -8.29
N TYR A 318 0.97 10.88 -8.29
CA TYR A 318 0.88 11.68 -9.50
C TYR A 318 2.23 11.75 -10.22
N GLY A 319 2.42 10.81 -11.16
CA GLY A 319 3.54 10.75 -12.10
C GLY A 319 3.22 11.32 -13.49
N GLY A 320 2.09 12.02 -13.63
CA GLY A 320 1.68 12.70 -14.86
C GLY A 320 2.50 13.95 -15.14
N ASP A 321 2.40 14.43 -16.38
CA ASP A 321 3.12 15.62 -16.88
C ASP A 321 2.15 16.75 -17.28
N GLY A 322 0.87 16.63 -16.88
CA GLY A 322 -0.19 17.57 -17.22
C GLY A 322 -0.46 18.65 -16.17
N PHE A 323 -0.13 18.39 -14.89
CA PHE A 323 -0.29 19.34 -13.78
C PHE A 323 0.99 20.17 -13.62
N PRO A 324 0.91 21.29 -12.88
CA PRO A 324 2.11 22.02 -12.48
C PRO A 324 3.11 21.12 -11.71
N GLU A 325 4.40 21.41 -11.84
CA GLU A 325 5.49 20.61 -11.26
C GLU A 325 5.34 20.39 -9.75
N ALA A 326 4.77 21.35 -9.01
CA ALA A 326 4.53 21.25 -7.57
C ALA A 326 3.55 20.14 -7.14
N PHE A 327 2.85 19.51 -8.08
CA PHE A 327 1.98 18.36 -7.82
C PHE A 327 2.65 17.03 -8.19
N ARG A 328 3.75 17.07 -8.95
CA ARG A 328 4.49 15.90 -9.36
C ARG A 328 5.13 15.24 -8.14
N GLY A 329 4.90 13.95 -7.97
CA GLY A 329 5.41 13.23 -6.80
C GLY A 329 4.44 13.15 -5.61
N ASN A 330 3.29 13.82 -5.69
CA ASN A 330 2.33 13.85 -4.59
C ASN A 330 1.38 12.66 -4.65
N ILE A 331 0.78 12.34 -3.50
CA ILE A 331 -0.23 11.29 -3.39
C ILE A 331 -1.60 11.93 -3.18
N PHE A 332 -2.58 11.44 -3.93
CA PHE A 332 -3.98 11.83 -3.82
C PHE A 332 -4.80 10.65 -3.29
N THR A 333 -5.49 10.87 -2.19
CA THR A 333 -6.28 9.86 -1.49
C THR A 333 -7.73 10.30 -1.43
N GLY A 334 -8.65 9.45 -1.88
CA GLY A 334 -10.08 9.69 -1.72
C GLY A 334 -10.53 9.40 -0.30
N GLU A 335 -11.48 10.16 0.22
CA GLU A 335 -12.19 9.83 1.45
C GLU A 335 -13.69 9.83 1.15
N VAL A 336 -14.20 8.62 0.90
CA VAL A 336 -15.59 8.38 0.53
C VAL A 336 -16.57 8.76 1.62
N ALA A 337 -16.21 8.65 2.90
CA ALA A 337 -17.09 9.01 4.01
C ALA A 337 -17.15 10.52 4.24
N GLY A 338 -16.10 11.26 3.89
CA GLY A 338 -15.95 12.71 4.00
C GLY A 338 -16.23 13.50 2.71
N ASN A 339 -16.45 12.81 1.59
CA ASN A 339 -16.78 13.40 0.28
C ASN A 339 -15.66 14.34 -0.25
N LEU A 340 -14.40 13.91 -0.16
CA LEU A 340 -13.23 14.73 -0.51
C LEU A 340 -12.08 13.92 -1.10
N VAL A 341 -11.15 14.60 -1.75
CA VAL A 341 -9.83 14.09 -2.14
C VAL A 341 -8.78 14.89 -1.38
N HIS A 342 -8.02 14.17 -0.57
CA HIS A 342 -6.87 14.66 0.17
C HIS A 342 -5.60 14.60 -0.68
N ARG A 343 -4.63 15.50 -0.44
CA ARG A 343 -3.33 15.49 -1.11
C ARG A 343 -2.20 15.59 -0.10
N ASP A 344 -1.25 14.66 -0.22
CA ASP A 344 0.00 14.63 0.53
C ASP A 344 1.20 14.94 -0.37
N VAL A 345 2.14 15.72 0.17
CA VAL A 345 3.46 15.95 -0.39
C VAL A 345 4.44 15.01 0.30
N LEU A 346 5.10 14.14 -0.47
CA LEU A 346 6.10 13.21 0.07
C LEU A 346 7.46 13.88 0.25
N GLN A 347 8.08 13.65 1.40
CA GLN A 347 9.40 14.18 1.73
C GLN A 347 10.30 13.05 2.27
N PRO A 348 11.57 12.96 1.82
CA PRO A 348 12.52 12.03 2.41
C PRO A 348 12.88 12.45 3.84
N VAL A 349 13.29 11.49 4.67
CA VAL A 349 13.70 11.71 6.06
C VAL A 349 15.14 11.26 6.26
N ASP A 350 15.94 12.10 6.88
CA ASP A 350 17.34 11.78 7.18
C ASP A 350 17.46 10.52 8.03
N GLY A 351 18.32 9.60 7.59
CA GLY A 351 18.60 8.34 8.28
C GLY A 351 17.45 7.31 8.27
N SER A 352 16.34 7.59 7.60
CA SER A 352 15.19 6.69 7.49
C SER A 352 14.89 6.32 6.04
N PRO A 353 14.56 5.05 5.75
CA PRO A 353 14.06 4.65 4.43
C PRO A 353 12.57 5.01 4.22
N ALA A 354 11.88 5.44 5.27
CA ALA A 354 10.49 5.86 5.18
C ALA A 354 10.40 7.36 4.85
N PHE A 355 9.40 7.72 4.06
CA PHE A 355 9.03 9.11 3.78
C PHE A 355 8.22 9.70 4.94
N ILE A 356 8.03 11.01 4.91
CA ILE A 356 6.94 11.71 5.59
C ILE A 356 5.98 12.25 4.53
N ALA A 357 4.69 12.20 4.83
CA ALA A 357 3.60 12.77 4.06
C ALA A 357 3.08 14.01 4.79
N SER A 358 3.15 15.15 4.12
CA SER A 358 2.77 16.45 4.68
C SER A 358 1.70 17.13 3.84
N ARG A 359 0.82 17.89 4.51
CA ARG A 359 -0.02 18.88 3.83
C ARG A 359 0.84 19.98 3.22
N ASP A 360 0.49 20.38 2.01
CA ASP A 360 1.07 21.55 1.38
C ASP A 360 0.73 22.83 2.14
N ALA A 361 1.60 23.83 2.04
CA ALA A 361 1.42 25.12 2.70
C ALA A 361 0.09 25.81 2.32
N GLY A 362 -0.41 25.61 1.10
CA GLY A 362 -1.69 26.13 0.61
C GLY A 362 -2.93 25.28 0.95
N GLU A 363 -2.75 24.15 1.63
CA GLU A 363 -3.81 23.16 1.93
C GLU A 363 -3.92 22.86 3.44
N LYS A 364 -3.48 23.80 4.30
CA LYS A 364 -3.53 23.66 5.76
C LYS A 364 -4.93 23.83 6.37
N ASP A 365 -5.89 24.36 5.61
CA ASP A 365 -7.25 24.68 6.06
C ASP A 365 -8.34 24.19 5.09
N ARG A 366 -7.94 23.36 4.11
CA ARG A 366 -8.78 22.87 3.02
C ARG A 366 -8.22 21.58 2.44
N GLU A 367 -9.04 20.90 1.66
CA GLU A 367 -8.60 19.75 0.84
C GLU A 367 -8.29 20.16 -0.59
N PHE A 368 -7.61 19.28 -1.33
CA PHE A 368 -7.41 19.45 -2.76
C PHE A 368 -8.74 19.59 -3.50
N LEU A 369 -9.69 18.71 -3.17
CA LEU A 369 -11.09 18.78 -3.58
C LEU A 369 -11.99 18.38 -2.41
N ALA A 370 -13.00 19.17 -2.09
CA ALA A 370 -14.06 18.78 -1.16
C ALA A 370 -15.45 19.08 -1.74
N SER A 371 -16.45 18.27 -1.41
CA SER A 371 -17.82 18.43 -1.88
C SER A 371 -18.80 18.72 -0.74
N THR A 372 -19.80 19.55 -0.99
CA THR A 372 -20.98 19.65 -0.10
C THR A 372 -22.06 18.61 -0.43
N ASP A 373 -21.98 17.96 -1.59
CA ASP A 373 -22.86 16.85 -1.98
C ASP A 373 -22.48 15.57 -1.20
N PRO A 374 -23.33 15.07 -0.29
CA PRO A 374 -23.03 13.89 0.50
C PRO A 374 -23.05 12.59 -0.33
N TRP A 375 -23.48 12.62 -1.60
CA TRP A 375 -23.45 11.46 -2.48
C TRP A 375 -22.11 11.25 -3.19
N PHE A 376 -21.25 12.27 -3.27
CA PHE A 376 -19.94 12.18 -3.92
C PHE A 376 -19.01 11.23 -3.16
N ARG A 377 -18.68 10.06 -3.72
CA ARG A 377 -17.86 9.02 -3.07
C ARG A 377 -16.60 8.75 -3.92
N PRO A 378 -15.51 9.53 -3.77
CA PRO A 378 -14.28 9.34 -4.53
C PRO A 378 -13.58 8.05 -4.09
N ALA A 379 -13.96 6.92 -4.68
CA ALA A 379 -13.52 5.58 -4.30
C ALA A 379 -12.08 5.28 -4.75
N ASN A 380 -11.65 5.87 -5.87
CA ASN A 380 -10.31 5.69 -6.40
C ASN A 380 -9.92 6.83 -7.34
N LEU A 381 -8.64 6.87 -7.72
CA LEU A 381 -8.11 7.81 -8.70
C LEU A 381 -7.14 7.09 -9.65
N THR A 382 -6.83 7.72 -10.79
CA THR A 382 -5.77 7.28 -11.69
C THR A 382 -5.22 8.44 -12.52
N THR A 383 -4.04 8.28 -13.11
CA THR A 383 -3.47 9.25 -14.07
C THR A 383 -3.68 8.74 -15.49
N GLY A 384 -4.22 9.60 -16.36
CA GLY A 384 -4.47 9.27 -17.77
C GLY A 384 -3.24 9.43 -18.68
N PRO A 385 -3.35 8.96 -19.94
CA PRO A 385 -2.31 9.13 -20.96
C PRO A 385 -2.04 10.60 -21.31
N ASP A 386 -3.03 11.47 -21.09
CA ASP A 386 -2.94 12.93 -21.23
C ASP A 386 -2.12 13.62 -20.11
N GLY A 387 -1.79 12.89 -19.04
CA GLY A 387 -1.11 13.40 -17.87
C GLY A 387 -2.04 14.04 -16.84
N TYR A 388 -3.36 13.87 -16.95
CA TYR A 388 -4.32 14.44 -16.01
C TYR A 388 -4.81 13.40 -14.99
N LEU A 389 -5.41 13.89 -13.90
CA LEU A 389 -5.93 13.06 -12.81
C LEU A 389 -7.42 12.78 -13.04
N TYR A 390 -7.81 11.52 -12.87
CA TYR A 390 -9.19 11.06 -13.00
C TYR A 390 -9.67 10.55 -11.64
N ILE A 391 -10.85 10.99 -11.22
CA ILE A 391 -11.50 10.55 -9.98
C ILE A 391 -12.61 9.57 -10.34
N VAL A 392 -12.60 8.42 -9.68
CA VAL A 392 -13.64 7.41 -9.75
C VAL A 392 -14.62 7.66 -8.61
N ASP A 393 -15.80 8.16 -8.95
CA ASP A 393 -16.87 8.51 -8.01
C ASP A 393 -17.99 7.47 -8.07
N MET A 394 -18.12 6.68 -7.00
CA MET A 394 -19.14 5.62 -6.90
C MET A 394 -20.57 6.20 -6.88
N TYR A 395 -20.72 7.46 -6.47
CA TYR A 395 -21.95 8.22 -6.34
C TYR A 395 -23.10 7.50 -5.60
N ARG A 396 -23.07 7.48 -4.26
CA ARG A 396 -23.98 6.70 -3.41
C ARG A 396 -24.49 7.50 -2.21
N GLN A 397 -25.76 7.29 -1.85
CA GLN A 397 -26.35 7.88 -0.64
C GLN A 397 -25.64 7.37 0.63
N HIS A 398 -25.39 6.06 0.70
CA HIS A 398 -24.72 5.39 1.81
C HIS A 398 -23.49 4.64 1.30
N ILE A 399 -22.37 4.80 2.00
CA ILE A 399 -21.10 4.14 1.65
C ILE A 399 -20.62 3.19 2.74
N GLU A 400 -21.36 3.06 3.83
CA GLU A 400 -21.02 2.15 4.91
C GLU A 400 -21.72 0.82 4.73
N THR A 401 -20.98 -0.25 5.03
CA THR A 401 -21.60 -1.56 5.14
C THR A 401 -22.66 -1.57 6.25
N PRO A 402 -23.82 -2.23 6.03
CA PRO A 402 -24.89 -2.26 7.01
C PRO A 402 -24.44 -2.74 8.39
N VAL A 403 -23.49 -3.67 8.46
CA VAL A 403 -22.98 -4.26 9.72
C VAL A 403 -22.31 -3.25 10.64
N SER A 404 -21.85 -2.11 10.11
CA SER A 404 -21.14 -1.07 10.86
C SER A 404 -22.07 -0.07 11.58
N ILE A 405 -23.38 -0.16 11.34
CA ILE A 405 -24.42 0.73 11.86
C ILE A 405 -25.30 -0.02 12.88
N PRO A 406 -25.70 0.60 14.01
CA PRO A 406 -26.69 0.02 14.93
C PRO A 406 -28.06 -0.22 14.28
N GLU A 407 -28.72 -1.35 14.59
CA GLU A 407 -29.99 -1.76 13.96
C GLU A 407 -31.11 -0.71 14.05
N ASP A 408 -31.21 0.01 15.17
CA ASP A 408 -32.24 1.03 15.36
C ASP A 408 -32.06 2.24 14.44
N LEU A 409 -30.82 2.50 13.98
CA LEU A 409 -30.48 3.60 13.08
C LEU A 409 -30.64 3.24 11.59
N LYS A 410 -30.84 1.96 11.25
CA LYS A 410 -30.97 1.49 9.85
C LYS A 410 -32.37 1.56 9.27
N LYS A 411 -33.39 1.80 10.11
CA LYS A 411 -34.81 1.54 9.78
C LYS A 411 -35.31 2.24 8.52
N ASP A 412 -34.73 3.38 8.17
CA ASP A 412 -35.07 4.24 7.04
C ASP A 412 -33.94 4.36 6.00
N MET A 413 -32.95 3.46 6.04
CA MET A 413 -31.82 3.45 5.11
C MET A 413 -32.04 2.45 3.97
N ASP A 414 -31.87 2.91 2.73
CA ASP A 414 -31.72 2.05 1.56
C ASP A 414 -30.24 2.03 1.14
N PHE A 415 -29.54 0.97 1.52
CA PHE A 415 -28.12 0.79 1.23
C PHE A 415 -27.82 0.53 -0.25
N ALA A 416 -28.82 0.16 -1.06
CA ALA A 416 -28.66 0.01 -2.50
C ALA A 416 -28.92 1.32 -3.25
N ASN A 417 -29.44 2.36 -2.58
CA ASN A 417 -29.80 3.61 -3.24
C ASN A 417 -28.59 4.27 -3.91
N GLY A 418 -28.72 4.47 -5.23
CA GLY A 418 -27.68 4.97 -6.10
C GLY A 418 -26.88 3.90 -6.86
N GLU A 419 -27.28 2.62 -6.84
CA GLU A 419 -26.60 1.58 -7.63
C GLU A 419 -26.61 1.83 -9.14
N GLN A 420 -27.57 2.63 -9.60
CA GLN A 420 -27.70 3.10 -10.96
C GLN A 420 -26.91 4.38 -11.28
N PHE A 421 -26.11 4.91 -10.34
CA PHE A 421 -25.28 6.09 -10.56
C PHE A 421 -23.80 5.74 -10.51
N GLY A 422 -22.98 6.59 -11.12
CA GLY A 422 -21.53 6.42 -11.16
C GLY A 422 -20.91 7.47 -12.06
N ARG A 423 -19.78 8.02 -11.65
CA ARG A 423 -19.15 9.14 -12.37
C ARG A 423 -17.64 8.99 -12.41
N ILE A 424 -17.06 9.44 -13.50
CA ILE A 424 -15.62 9.61 -13.64
C ILE A 424 -15.39 11.08 -13.95
N TRP A 425 -14.62 11.74 -13.09
CA TRP A 425 -14.28 13.15 -13.23
C TRP A 425 -12.85 13.29 -13.72
N ARG A 426 -12.60 14.22 -14.63
CA ARG A 426 -11.26 14.56 -15.13
C ARG A 426 -10.86 15.94 -14.61
N ILE A 427 -9.71 16.01 -13.94
CA ILE A 427 -9.16 17.25 -13.39
C ILE A 427 -7.97 17.69 -14.25
N PHE A 428 -7.92 18.96 -14.63
CA PHE A 428 -6.86 19.53 -15.45
C PHE A 428 -6.58 20.99 -15.03
N PRO A 429 -5.36 21.51 -15.24
CA PRO A 429 -5.06 22.90 -14.92
C PRO A 429 -5.86 23.86 -15.82
N LYS A 430 -6.26 25.01 -15.28
CA LYS A 430 -6.89 26.10 -16.04
C LYS A 430 -5.91 26.80 -16.97
N GLU A 431 -4.65 26.89 -16.54
CA GLU A 431 -3.60 27.49 -17.33
C GLU A 431 -3.05 26.52 -18.38
N GLY A 432 -2.74 27.04 -19.56
CA GLY A 432 -2.26 26.26 -20.70
C GLY A 432 -3.38 25.69 -21.57
N THR A 433 -2.98 24.97 -22.61
CA THR A 433 -3.93 24.29 -23.50
C THR A 433 -4.35 22.96 -22.89
N LYS A 434 -5.66 22.80 -22.67
CA LYS A 434 -6.24 21.52 -22.27
C LYS A 434 -5.86 20.46 -23.30
N ARG A 435 -5.19 19.40 -22.83
CA ARG A 435 -4.78 18.29 -23.69
C ARG A 435 -5.99 17.44 -24.07
N PRO A 436 -6.09 16.94 -25.31
CA PRO A 436 -7.10 15.93 -25.64
C PRO A 436 -6.81 14.66 -24.83
N VAL A 437 -7.81 13.80 -24.67
CA VAL A 437 -7.53 12.42 -24.24
C VAL A 437 -6.79 11.80 -25.42
N THR A 438 -5.47 11.72 -25.30
CA THR A 438 -4.65 11.12 -26.34
C THR A 438 -5.13 9.68 -26.48
N LEU A 439 -5.38 9.23 -27.70
CA LEU A 439 -5.60 7.83 -28.04
C LEU A 439 -4.23 7.23 -28.36
N PRO A 440 -3.43 6.79 -27.37
CA PRO A 440 -2.20 6.07 -27.64
C PRO A 440 -2.52 4.86 -28.50
N ASP A 441 -1.65 4.50 -29.43
CA ASP A 441 -1.67 3.16 -30.03
C ASP A 441 -0.31 2.52 -29.79
N LEU A 442 -0.12 2.00 -28.58
CA LEU A 442 1.13 1.37 -28.15
C LEU A 442 1.27 -0.06 -28.66
N ARG A 443 0.15 -0.76 -28.90
CA ARG A 443 0.22 -2.19 -29.23
C ARG A 443 0.72 -2.42 -30.65
N THR A 444 0.35 -1.55 -31.60
CA THR A 444 0.80 -1.64 -32.99
C THR A 444 2.20 -1.09 -33.21
N LYS A 445 2.74 -0.29 -32.26
CA LYS A 445 4.10 0.25 -32.34
C LYS A 445 5.16 -0.84 -32.47
N LYS A 446 6.17 -0.55 -33.28
CA LYS A 446 7.38 -1.36 -33.38
C LYS A 446 8.15 -1.30 -32.05
N PRO A 447 8.91 -2.35 -31.70
CA PRO A 447 9.73 -2.37 -30.49
C PRO A 447 10.63 -1.13 -30.32
N ALA A 448 11.26 -0.64 -31.39
CA ALA A 448 12.09 0.57 -31.34
C ALA A 448 11.29 1.84 -30.96
N GLU A 449 10.04 1.96 -31.40
CA GLU A 449 9.15 3.08 -31.03
C GLU A 449 8.73 2.98 -29.57
N LEU A 450 8.55 1.77 -29.04
CA LEU A 450 8.26 1.54 -27.62
C LEU A 450 9.48 1.87 -26.75
N VAL A 451 10.71 1.57 -27.20
CA VAL A 451 11.93 1.97 -26.48
C VAL A 451 12.00 3.49 -26.34
N ALA A 452 11.70 4.24 -27.40
CA ALA A 452 11.68 5.71 -27.34
C ALA A 452 10.66 6.25 -26.30
N LEU A 453 9.56 5.54 -26.07
CA LEU A 453 8.55 5.93 -25.07
C LEU A 453 8.98 5.68 -23.62
N LEU A 454 10.08 4.96 -23.38
CA LEU A 454 10.69 4.90 -22.05
C LEU A 454 11.25 6.26 -21.61
N GLU A 455 11.42 7.22 -22.53
CA GLU A 455 11.85 8.60 -22.25
C GLU A 455 10.69 9.56 -21.95
N HIS A 456 9.44 9.11 -22.08
CA HIS A 456 8.27 9.99 -21.97
C HIS A 456 8.13 10.59 -20.54
N PRO A 457 7.77 11.88 -20.38
CA PRO A 457 7.70 12.52 -19.05
C PRO A 457 6.58 11.98 -18.15
N ASN A 458 5.43 11.61 -18.73
CA ASN A 458 4.34 10.94 -18.03
C ASN A 458 4.68 9.46 -17.75
N GLN A 459 4.65 9.08 -16.46
CA GLN A 459 4.90 7.72 -15.97
C GLN A 459 4.01 6.67 -16.64
N TRP A 460 2.77 7.01 -16.98
CA TRP A 460 1.83 6.11 -17.65
C TRP A 460 2.42 5.54 -18.95
N TRP A 461 3.05 6.39 -19.77
CA TRP A 461 3.64 5.99 -21.05
C TRP A 461 4.84 5.08 -20.85
N ARG A 462 5.74 5.42 -19.91
CA ARG A 462 6.94 4.62 -19.65
C ARG A 462 6.58 3.22 -19.14
N LEU A 463 5.67 3.12 -18.17
CA LEU A 463 5.24 1.83 -17.62
C LEU A 463 4.53 0.98 -18.68
N ASN A 464 3.62 1.56 -19.47
CA ASN A 464 2.94 0.80 -20.52
C ASN A 464 3.89 0.38 -21.65
N ALA A 465 4.83 1.24 -22.05
CA ALA A 465 5.84 0.90 -23.05
C ALA A 465 6.75 -0.24 -22.56
N GLN A 466 7.25 -0.16 -21.32
CA GLN A 466 8.01 -1.24 -20.69
C GLN A 466 7.20 -2.53 -20.61
N ARG A 467 5.97 -2.50 -20.09
CA ARG A 467 5.10 -3.68 -20.00
C ARG A 467 4.95 -4.35 -21.36
N ILE A 468 4.66 -3.58 -22.42
CA ILE A 468 4.46 -4.11 -23.77
C ILE A 468 5.78 -4.67 -24.36
N LEU A 469 6.93 -4.04 -24.10
CA LEU A 469 8.24 -4.60 -24.48
C LEU A 469 8.49 -5.95 -23.81
N VAL A 470 8.19 -6.06 -22.52
CA VAL A 470 8.30 -7.31 -21.75
C VAL A 470 7.31 -8.36 -22.24
N GLU A 471 6.10 -7.98 -22.62
CA GLU A 471 5.10 -8.89 -23.20
C GLU A 471 5.53 -9.41 -24.59
N LYS A 472 6.12 -8.54 -25.43
CA LYS A 472 6.58 -8.88 -26.79
C LYS A 472 7.85 -9.74 -26.80
N GLN A 473 8.71 -9.62 -25.79
CA GLN A 473 9.98 -10.36 -25.67
C GLN A 473 10.97 -10.20 -26.86
N ASP A 474 10.81 -9.15 -27.67
CA ASP A 474 11.67 -8.89 -28.82
C ASP A 474 13.08 -8.49 -28.39
N LYS A 475 14.11 -9.24 -28.79
CA LYS A 475 15.51 -8.99 -28.39
C LYS A 475 16.24 -7.99 -29.29
N SER A 476 15.65 -7.56 -30.40
CA SER A 476 16.26 -6.57 -31.32
C SER A 476 16.54 -5.22 -30.64
N VAL A 477 15.82 -4.91 -29.56
CA VAL A 477 15.96 -3.67 -28.80
C VAL A 477 17.05 -3.71 -27.73
N VAL A 478 17.68 -4.86 -27.46
CA VAL A 478 18.64 -5.01 -26.34
C VAL A 478 19.79 -4.00 -26.46
N ALA A 479 20.40 -3.84 -27.63
CA ALA A 479 21.51 -2.89 -27.81
C ALA A 479 21.10 -1.45 -27.50
N ALA A 480 19.91 -1.02 -27.95
CA ALA A 480 19.39 0.31 -27.67
C ALA A 480 19.11 0.51 -26.17
N LEU A 481 18.56 -0.51 -25.51
CA LEU A 481 18.30 -0.48 -24.07
C LEU A 481 19.61 -0.47 -23.25
N GLN A 482 20.66 -1.18 -23.68
CA GLN A 482 21.98 -1.13 -23.03
C GLN A 482 22.60 0.26 -23.09
N GLN A 483 22.50 0.93 -24.25
CA GLN A 483 22.92 2.33 -24.39
C GLN A 483 22.10 3.24 -23.46
N MET A 484 20.78 3.09 -23.45
CA MET A 484 19.88 3.89 -22.62
C MET A 484 20.17 3.72 -21.12
N ALA A 485 20.26 2.47 -20.65
CA ALA A 485 20.63 2.13 -19.27
C ALA A 485 21.98 2.72 -18.86
N GLY A 486 22.93 2.76 -19.80
CA GLY A 486 24.29 3.23 -19.53
C GLY A 486 24.44 4.75 -19.48
N SER A 487 23.72 5.53 -20.29
CA SER A 487 24.09 6.94 -20.51
C SER A 487 22.95 7.93 -20.66
N HIS A 488 21.68 7.51 -20.59
CA HIS A 488 20.57 8.47 -20.72
C HIS A 488 20.60 9.49 -19.58
N ALA A 489 20.25 10.75 -19.83
CA ALA A 489 20.35 11.83 -18.82
C ALA A 489 19.35 11.65 -17.67
N ASP A 490 18.12 11.27 -17.99
CA ASP A 490 17.07 11.02 -17.01
C ASP A 490 17.27 9.66 -16.30
N PRO A 491 17.42 9.63 -14.96
CA PRO A 491 17.61 8.40 -14.18
C PRO A 491 16.43 7.43 -14.25
N ARG A 492 15.20 7.92 -14.44
CA ARG A 492 14.00 7.06 -14.54
C ARG A 492 14.07 6.23 -15.81
N VAL A 493 14.51 6.84 -16.90
CA VAL A 493 14.71 6.17 -18.19
C VAL A 493 15.78 5.08 -18.06
N ARG A 494 16.89 5.39 -17.38
CA ARG A 494 17.92 4.38 -17.10
C ARG A 494 17.34 3.20 -16.32
N LEU A 495 16.51 3.45 -15.31
CA LEU A 495 15.86 2.42 -14.51
C LEU A 495 14.90 1.55 -15.35
N HIS A 496 14.02 2.17 -16.14
CA HIS A 496 13.13 1.46 -17.06
C HIS A 496 13.92 0.58 -18.05
N ALA A 497 15.02 1.10 -18.61
CA ALA A 497 15.88 0.33 -19.50
C ALA A 497 16.54 -0.87 -18.79
N ILE A 498 17.06 -0.68 -17.57
CA ILE A 498 17.68 -1.74 -16.76
C ILE A 498 16.68 -2.88 -16.49
N TYR A 499 15.45 -2.58 -16.06
CA TYR A 499 14.46 -3.61 -15.80
C TYR A 499 13.83 -4.21 -17.05
N THR A 500 13.80 -3.47 -18.16
CA THR A 500 13.44 -4.06 -19.46
C THR A 500 14.50 -5.04 -19.92
N LEU A 501 15.79 -4.70 -19.80
CA LEU A 501 16.90 -5.62 -20.06
C LEU A 501 16.85 -6.86 -19.16
N GLU A 502 16.54 -6.69 -17.88
CA GLU A 502 16.37 -7.78 -16.92
C GLU A 502 15.34 -8.80 -17.41
N ALA A 503 14.15 -8.32 -17.78
CA ALA A 503 13.06 -9.16 -18.29
C ALA A 503 13.34 -9.72 -19.69
N LEU A 504 14.18 -9.05 -20.49
CA LEU A 504 14.61 -9.54 -21.79
C LEU A 504 15.88 -10.44 -21.70
N GLY A 505 16.44 -10.69 -20.53
CA GLY A 505 17.68 -11.47 -20.38
C GLY A 505 18.91 -10.79 -21.01
N GLY A 506 18.85 -9.48 -21.26
CA GLY A 506 19.94 -8.66 -21.81
C GLY A 506 20.71 -7.86 -20.76
N LEU A 507 20.35 -7.98 -19.48
CA LEU A 507 21.05 -7.31 -18.37
C LEU A 507 22.33 -8.07 -17.99
N ASP A 508 23.47 -7.39 -18.06
CA ASP A 508 24.78 -7.94 -17.69
C ASP A 508 25.36 -7.30 -16.41
N GLU A 509 26.43 -7.89 -15.89
CA GLU A 509 27.12 -7.42 -14.69
C GLU A 509 27.75 -6.03 -14.87
N ALA A 510 28.16 -5.64 -16.09
CA ALA A 510 28.78 -4.35 -16.34
C ALA A 510 27.77 -3.20 -16.19
N ILE A 511 26.54 -3.40 -16.66
CA ILE A 511 25.43 -2.44 -16.49
C ILE A 511 25.06 -2.35 -15.01
N VAL A 512 24.94 -3.48 -14.30
CA VAL A 512 24.65 -3.48 -12.86
C VAL A 512 25.75 -2.77 -12.08
N LYS A 513 27.02 -3.05 -12.38
CA LYS A 513 28.18 -2.38 -11.76
C LYS A 513 28.14 -0.87 -11.96
N LYS A 514 27.80 -0.42 -13.16
CA LYS A 514 27.64 1.01 -13.47
C LYS A 514 26.50 1.63 -12.66
N ALA A 515 25.35 0.95 -12.59
CA ALA A 515 24.17 1.42 -11.87
C ALA A 515 24.41 1.59 -10.35
N LEU A 516 25.30 0.78 -9.74
CA LEU A 516 25.73 0.96 -8.33
C LEU A 516 26.49 2.28 -8.07
N THR A 517 26.97 2.94 -9.12
CA THR A 517 27.69 4.22 -9.06
C THR A 517 26.92 5.36 -9.70
N ASP A 518 25.64 5.13 -10.04
CA ASP A 518 24.79 6.14 -10.65
C ASP A 518 24.65 7.39 -9.77
N ALA A 519 24.57 8.57 -10.37
CA ALA A 519 24.39 9.81 -9.64
C ALA A 519 23.06 9.86 -8.86
N HIS A 520 22.01 9.22 -9.37
CA HIS A 520 20.69 9.20 -8.77
C HIS A 520 20.51 8.03 -7.81
N ALA A 521 20.04 8.33 -6.59
CA ALA A 521 19.87 7.34 -5.52
C ALA A 521 18.93 6.19 -5.91
N GLY A 522 17.79 6.48 -6.55
CA GLY A 522 16.84 5.44 -6.96
C GLY A 522 17.44 4.40 -7.93
N VAL A 523 18.38 4.78 -8.80
CA VAL A 523 19.07 3.81 -9.67
C VAL A 523 20.00 2.92 -8.85
N ARG A 524 20.75 3.49 -7.90
CA ARG A 524 21.65 2.74 -7.00
C ARG A 524 20.88 1.77 -6.12
N GLU A 525 19.72 2.18 -5.61
CA GLU A 525 18.83 1.36 -4.78
C GLU A 525 18.37 0.09 -5.52
N HIS A 526 17.87 0.24 -6.75
CA HIS A 526 17.49 -0.92 -7.56
C HIS A 526 18.69 -1.76 -8.03
N ALA A 527 19.84 -1.13 -8.29
CA ALA A 527 21.06 -1.86 -8.61
C ALA A 527 21.47 -2.82 -7.49
N LEU A 528 21.32 -2.41 -6.22
CA LEU A 528 21.57 -3.26 -5.05
C LEU A 528 20.64 -4.50 -5.01
N VAL A 529 19.37 -4.36 -5.39
CA VAL A 529 18.48 -5.53 -5.50
C VAL A 529 18.95 -6.49 -6.60
N LEU A 530 19.41 -5.94 -7.73
CA LEU A 530 19.86 -6.72 -8.88
C LEU A 530 21.22 -7.43 -8.63
N THR A 531 22.04 -6.95 -7.70
CA THR A 531 23.32 -7.59 -7.32
C THR A 531 23.15 -8.81 -6.42
N GLU A 532 22.01 -9.01 -5.76
CA GLU A 532 21.84 -10.06 -4.74
C GLU A 532 22.05 -11.48 -5.29
N LYS A 533 21.90 -11.67 -6.60
CA LYS A 533 22.17 -12.95 -7.29
C LYS A 533 23.66 -13.16 -7.61
N TYR A 534 24.53 -12.20 -7.31
CA TYR A 534 25.94 -12.17 -7.70
C TYR A 534 26.85 -11.91 -6.48
N PRO A 535 27.41 -12.97 -5.86
CA PRO A 535 28.29 -12.84 -4.69
C PRO A 535 29.50 -11.91 -4.88
N ALA A 536 29.99 -11.75 -6.11
CA ALA A 536 31.12 -10.89 -6.43
C ALA A 536 30.89 -9.40 -6.08
N PHE A 537 29.62 -8.96 -5.97
CA PHE A 537 29.28 -7.58 -5.64
C PHE A 537 29.19 -7.29 -4.14
N LEU A 538 29.41 -8.28 -3.24
CA LEU A 538 29.36 -8.04 -1.80
C LEU A 538 30.22 -6.84 -1.34
N PRO A 539 31.46 -6.63 -1.84
CA PRO A 539 32.24 -5.45 -1.49
C PRO A 539 31.58 -4.13 -1.89
N ASP A 540 30.92 -4.07 -3.05
CA ASP A 540 30.17 -2.88 -3.49
C ASP A 540 28.94 -2.62 -2.63
N ILE A 541 28.22 -3.69 -2.29
CA ILE A 541 27.05 -3.62 -1.40
C ILE A 541 27.46 -3.08 -0.04
N ILE A 542 28.52 -3.62 0.57
CA ILE A 542 29.03 -3.17 1.86
C ILE A 542 29.43 -1.68 1.80
N ARG A 543 30.14 -1.27 0.75
CA ARG A 543 30.52 0.15 0.55
C ARG A 543 29.28 1.06 0.50
N LEU A 544 28.20 0.63 -0.14
CA LEU A 544 26.97 1.42 -0.27
C LEU A 544 26.14 1.47 1.01
N MET A 545 26.45 0.70 2.06
CA MET A 545 25.80 0.85 3.38
C MET A 545 26.09 2.22 4.05
N ASP A 546 27.11 2.91 3.57
CA ASP A 546 27.49 4.28 3.97
C ASP A 546 27.12 5.33 2.90
N ASP A 547 26.24 5.00 1.93
CA ASP A 547 25.70 5.97 0.97
C ASP A 547 24.99 7.12 1.68
N THR A 548 25.09 8.33 1.12
CA THR A 548 24.47 9.53 1.68
C THR A 548 22.95 9.52 1.53
N ALA A 549 22.41 8.79 0.56
CA ALA A 549 20.98 8.59 0.39
C ALA A 549 20.49 7.48 1.34
N PRO A 550 19.60 7.78 2.31
CA PRO A 550 19.16 6.81 3.32
C PRO A 550 18.59 5.52 2.73
N GLN A 551 17.81 5.61 1.66
CA GLN A 551 17.21 4.47 0.96
C GLN A 551 18.26 3.54 0.34
N VAL A 552 19.34 4.09 -0.22
CA VAL A 552 20.43 3.29 -0.80
C VAL A 552 21.19 2.57 0.30
N ALA A 553 21.58 3.31 1.35
CA ALA A 553 22.26 2.73 2.51
C ALA A 553 21.44 1.61 3.16
N TYR A 554 20.13 1.82 3.27
CA TYR A 554 19.21 0.88 3.86
C TYR A 554 19.02 -0.38 3.01
N GLN A 555 18.76 -0.22 1.71
CA GLN A 555 18.66 -1.32 0.76
C GLN A 555 19.99 -2.09 0.67
N ALA A 556 21.14 -1.42 0.81
CA ALA A 556 22.44 -2.08 0.86
C ALA A 556 22.57 -2.99 2.09
N ALA A 557 22.05 -2.58 3.25
CA ALA A 557 22.04 -3.43 4.44
C ALA A 557 21.13 -4.65 4.27
N LEU A 558 19.95 -4.48 3.66
CA LEU A 558 19.06 -5.59 3.32
C LEU A 558 19.72 -6.58 2.36
N SER A 559 20.40 -6.06 1.33
CA SER A 559 21.13 -6.83 0.31
C SER A 559 22.34 -7.55 0.90
N ALA A 560 23.12 -6.89 1.76
CA ALA A 560 24.25 -7.50 2.47
C ALA A 560 23.80 -8.70 3.30
N GLY A 561 22.63 -8.59 3.92
CA GLY A 561 22.02 -9.69 4.68
C GLY A 561 21.61 -10.91 3.85
N GLN A 562 21.61 -10.83 2.51
CA GLN A 562 21.38 -12.01 1.64
C GLN A 562 22.60 -12.92 1.61
N PHE A 563 23.78 -12.38 1.94
CA PHE A 563 25.02 -13.12 1.95
C PHE A 563 25.34 -13.62 3.35
N ASN A 564 25.96 -14.80 3.39
CA ASN A 564 26.54 -15.35 4.61
C ASN A 564 28.06 -15.10 4.60
N GLY A 565 28.69 -15.12 5.77
CA GLY A 565 30.15 -15.01 5.91
C GLY A 565 30.61 -13.82 6.73
N LYS A 566 31.92 -13.74 6.96
CA LYS A 566 32.55 -12.78 7.88
C LYS A 566 32.38 -11.34 7.44
N ASP A 567 32.43 -11.06 6.14
CA ASP A 567 32.36 -9.69 5.62
C ASP A 567 30.96 -9.10 5.77
N ALA A 568 29.92 -9.85 5.39
CA ALA A 568 28.53 -9.46 5.61
C ALA A 568 28.22 -9.28 7.11
N LEU A 569 28.67 -10.22 7.94
CA LEU A 569 28.55 -10.10 9.40
C LEU A 569 29.22 -8.83 9.94
N ALA A 570 30.45 -8.55 9.51
CA ALA A 570 31.20 -7.39 9.97
C ALA A 570 30.55 -6.06 9.56
N ALA A 571 29.99 -6.00 8.35
CA ALA A 571 29.27 -4.85 7.84
C ALA A 571 27.95 -4.62 8.60
N LEU A 572 27.16 -5.67 8.81
CA LEU A 572 25.92 -5.60 9.58
C LEU A 572 26.17 -5.24 11.06
N ALA A 573 27.28 -5.70 11.64
CA ALA A 573 27.67 -5.33 13.01
C ALA A 573 28.00 -3.84 13.10
N ASN A 574 28.67 -3.29 12.08
CA ASN A 574 28.94 -1.85 12.00
C ASN A 574 27.64 -1.03 11.90
N ALA A 575 26.67 -1.51 11.12
CA ALA A 575 25.33 -0.89 11.06
C ALA A 575 24.60 -0.98 12.40
N ALA A 576 24.64 -2.13 13.07
CA ALA A 576 24.07 -2.31 14.41
C ALA A 576 24.69 -1.35 15.45
N GLU A 577 26.00 -1.13 15.41
CA GLU A 577 26.68 -0.21 16.32
C GLU A 577 26.27 1.25 16.12
N LYS A 578 26.12 1.67 14.86
CA LYS A 578 25.93 3.09 14.48
C LYS A 578 24.48 3.51 14.31
N LYS A 579 23.60 2.58 13.92
CA LYS A 579 22.25 2.90 13.40
C LYS A 579 21.12 2.25 14.21
N SER A 580 21.42 1.61 15.34
CA SER A 580 20.42 0.89 16.16
C SER A 580 19.32 1.77 16.75
N GLU A 581 19.49 3.09 16.85
CA GLU A 581 18.41 3.97 17.34
C GLU A 581 17.21 3.96 16.37
N ASN A 582 17.44 3.78 15.07
CA ASN A 582 16.38 3.66 14.08
C ASN A 582 15.81 2.23 14.05
N ALA A 583 14.48 2.09 14.17
CA ALA A 583 13.80 0.80 14.22
C ALA A 583 13.92 -0.01 12.93
N SER A 584 13.83 0.65 11.77
CA SER A 584 13.99 0.01 10.47
C SER A 584 15.40 -0.59 10.34
N TRP A 585 16.44 0.14 10.75
CA TRP A 585 17.81 -0.37 10.73
C TRP A 585 18.03 -1.59 11.64
N ARG A 586 17.45 -1.61 12.84
CA ARG A 586 17.46 -2.81 13.69
C ARG A 586 16.82 -3.98 12.96
N LEU A 587 15.65 -3.78 12.36
CA LEU A 587 14.92 -4.83 11.66
C LEU A 587 15.67 -5.32 10.41
N ALA A 588 16.29 -4.42 9.64
CA ALA A 588 17.11 -4.78 8.49
C ALA A 588 18.27 -5.71 8.87
N VAL A 589 19.00 -5.38 9.95
CA VAL A 589 20.07 -6.23 10.48
C VAL A 589 19.51 -7.57 10.96
N LEU A 590 18.51 -7.52 11.86
CA LEU A 590 17.93 -8.71 12.48
C LEU A 590 17.30 -9.68 11.47
N SER A 591 16.76 -9.18 10.36
CA SER A 591 16.11 -10.00 9.33
C SER A 591 17.07 -10.90 8.55
N SER A 592 18.39 -10.75 8.74
CA SER A 592 19.40 -11.60 8.09
C SER A 592 19.91 -12.68 9.03
N ASN A 593 20.35 -13.82 8.48
CA ASN A 593 20.96 -14.89 9.28
C ASN A 593 22.23 -14.42 9.98
N ALA A 594 23.11 -13.70 9.27
CA ALA A 594 24.34 -13.14 9.85
C ALA A 594 24.01 -12.10 10.94
N GLY A 595 23.08 -11.18 10.67
CA GLY A 595 22.72 -10.09 11.58
C GLY A 595 22.00 -10.51 12.85
N SER A 596 21.51 -11.75 12.91
CA SER A 596 20.83 -12.32 14.07
C SER A 596 21.53 -13.56 14.62
N SER A 597 22.79 -13.78 14.24
CA SER A 597 23.60 -14.93 14.65
C SER A 597 24.23 -14.76 16.04
N PRO A 598 24.65 -15.85 16.71
CA PRO A 598 25.53 -15.75 17.88
C PRO A 598 26.84 -15.00 17.59
N GLU A 599 27.42 -15.19 16.40
CA GLU A 599 28.66 -14.53 15.99
C GLU A 599 28.51 -13.01 15.93
N MET A 600 27.30 -12.49 15.65
CA MET A 600 27.00 -11.06 15.75
C MET A 600 27.24 -10.56 17.16
N VAL A 601 26.68 -11.22 18.17
CA VAL A 601 26.82 -10.82 19.58
C VAL A 601 28.29 -10.87 20.01
N GLN A 602 28.99 -11.94 19.64
CA GLN A 602 30.41 -12.08 19.94
C GLN A 602 31.24 -10.97 19.29
N LEU A 603 30.94 -10.61 18.05
CA LEU A 603 31.66 -9.56 17.33
C LEU A 603 31.41 -8.19 17.97
N LEU A 604 30.18 -7.88 18.34
CA LEU A 604 29.82 -6.63 19.04
C LEU A 604 30.53 -6.53 20.40
N ALA A 605 30.61 -7.64 21.15
CA ALA A 605 31.34 -7.70 22.42
C ALA A 605 32.86 -7.47 22.22
N ASN A 606 33.45 -8.14 21.23
CA ASN A 606 34.90 -8.08 20.98
C ASN A 606 35.38 -6.72 20.47
N ARG A 607 34.53 -5.96 19.77
CA ARG A 607 34.87 -4.62 19.27
C ARG A 607 34.90 -3.54 20.36
N GLY A 608 34.30 -3.79 21.53
CA GLY A 608 34.29 -2.88 22.68
C GLY A 608 33.42 -1.62 22.54
N ASN A 609 33.02 -1.22 21.33
CA ASN A 609 32.24 0.00 21.09
C ASN A 609 30.73 -0.14 21.37
N PHE A 610 30.19 -1.36 21.27
CA PHE A 610 28.74 -1.56 21.36
C PHE A 610 28.21 -1.39 22.79
N PHE A 611 28.78 -2.15 23.74
CA PHE A 611 28.31 -2.23 25.13
C PHE A 611 28.72 -1.05 26.03
N GLY A 612 29.57 -0.14 25.53
CA GLY A 612 30.03 1.03 26.29
C GLY A 612 28.93 2.05 26.64
N THR A 613 27.77 2.01 25.99
CA THR A 613 26.64 2.92 26.29
C THR A 613 25.30 2.24 26.04
N ALA A 614 24.48 2.11 27.08
CA ALA A 614 23.15 1.50 27.07
C ALA A 614 22.08 2.40 26.44
N ALA A 615 22.27 2.75 25.16
CA ALA A 615 21.30 3.55 24.40
C ALA A 615 20.01 2.75 24.13
N PRO A 616 18.82 3.39 24.09
CA PRO A 616 17.53 2.70 23.93
C PRO A 616 17.46 1.76 22.72
N GLY A 617 17.96 2.19 21.56
CA GLY A 617 18.00 1.36 20.35
C GLY A 617 18.94 0.17 20.46
N LYS A 618 20.12 0.34 21.08
CA LYS A 618 21.06 -0.77 21.31
C LYS A 618 20.50 -1.79 22.31
N LEU A 619 19.88 -1.33 23.39
CA LEU A 619 19.18 -2.19 24.35
C LEU A 619 18.07 -2.97 23.65
N LYS A 620 17.28 -2.29 22.80
CA LYS A 620 16.22 -2.95 22.04
C LYS A 620 16.78 -4.02 21.09
N LEU A 621 17.90 -3.76 20.43
CA LEU A 621 18.57 -4.75 19.59
C LEU A 621 19.02 -5.99 20.40
N ILE A 622 19.59 -5.80 21.59
CA ILE A 622 19.98 -6.91 22.48
C ILE A 622 18.76 -7.71 22.97
N GLU A 623 17.65 -7.04 23.29
CA GLU A 623 16.39 -7.70 23.60
C GLU A 623 15.91 -8.56 22.40
N ASP A 624 15.93 -8.00 21.19
CA ASP A 624 15.47 -8.71 20.00
C ASP A 624 16.41 -9.87 19.60
N LEU A 625 17.72 -9.72 19.78
CA LEU A 625 18.69 -10.83 19.63
C LEU A 625 18.45 -11.92 20.68
N GLY A 626 18.13 -11.56 21.93
CA GLY A 626 17.74 -12.52 22.96
C GLY A 626 16.45 -13.26 22.62
N TYR A 627 15.46 -12.56 22.06
CA TYR A 627 14.25 -13.20 21.55
C TYR A 627 14.59 -14.22 20.47
N VAL A 628 15.37 -13.83 19.46
CA VAL A 628 15.74 -14.72 18.34
C VAL A 628 16.50 -15.94 18.84
N ALA A 629 17.49 -15.76 19.71
CA ALA A 629 18.31 -16.84 20.27
C ALA A 629 17.45 -17.89 21.00
N ALA A 630 16.54 -17.46 21.86
CA ALA A 630 15.66 -18.38 22.59
C ALA A 630 14.56 -18.97 21.70
N ALA A 631 14.00 -18.20 20.76
CA ALA A 631 12.96 -18.69 19.83
C ALA A 631 13.51 -19.78 18.89
N ARG A 632 14.75 -19.61 18.38
CA ARG A 632 15.47 -20.64 17.63
C ARG A 632 15.78 -21.88 18.46
N ASN A 633 15.88 -21.71 19.77
CA ASN A 633 16.39 -22.71 20.69
C ASN A 633 17.78 -23.23 20.26
N GLY A 634 18.62 -22.32 19.77
CA GLY A 634 20.04 -22.56 19.55
C GLY A 634 20.74 -22.55 20.89
N LYS A 635 21.20 -23.71 21.36
CA LYS A 635 21.80 -23.86 22.70
C LYS A 635 23.01 -22.93 22.90
N ASN A 636 23.87 -22.84 21.88
CA ASN A 636 25.02 -21.92 21.87
C ASN A 636 24.61 -20.45 21.80
N ASP A 637 23.54 -20.11 21.06
CA ASP A 637 23.08 -18.74 20.88
C ASP A 637 22.75 -18.06 22.21
N MET A 638 21.99 -18.77 23.06
CA MET A 638 21.65 -18.27 24.39
C MET A 638 22.87 -18.15 25.30
N ALA A 639 23.78 -19.13 25.25
CA ALA A 639 24.98 -19.12 26.07
C ALA A 639 25.91 -17.95 25.73
N ILE A 640 26.14 -17.69 24.43
CA ILE A 640 26.98 -16.60 23.93
C ILE A 640 26.39 -15.25 24.31
N LEU A 641 25.08 -15.06 24.16
CA LEU A 641 24.43 -13.82 24.58
C LEU A 641 24.56 -13.58 26.09
N LEU A 642 24.31 -14.61 26.89
CA LEU A 642 24.43 -14.52 28.35
C LEU A 642 25.88 -14.27 28.78
N GLU A 643 26.87 -14.83 28.08
CA GLU A 643 28.28 -14.55 28.34
C GLU A 643 28.65 -13.10 28.02
N ALA A 644 28.18 -12.56 26.89
CA ALA A 644 28.41 -11.18 26.50
C ALA A 644 27.86 -10.18 27.54
N VAL A 645 26.63 -10.38 28.03
CA VAL A 645 26.04 -9.48 29.05
C VAL A 645 26.53 -9.73 30.48
N ASN A 646 27.22 -10.84 30.74
CA ASN A 646 27.96 -11.06 32.00
C ASN A 646 29.38 -10.48 31.94
N SER A 647 29.84 -10.02 30.78
CA SER A 647 31.21 -9.54 30.62
C SER A 647 31.40 -8.16 31.26
N PRO A 648 32.63 -7.81 31.69
CA PRO A 648 32.93 -6.47 32.21
C PRO A 648 32.63 -5.33 31.21
N ALA A 649 32.60 -5.63 29.91
CA ALA A 649 32.28 -4.66 28.87
C ALA A 649 30.80 -4.22 28.90
N ALA A 650 29.91 -5.05 29.44
CA ALA A 650 28.48 -4.80 29.60
C ALA A 650 28.11 -4.53 31.07
N SER A 651 28.87 -3.67 31.73
CA SER A 651 28.74 -3.41 33.18
C SER A 651 27.43 -2.73 33.58
N ASP A 652 26.77 -2.01 32.67
CA ASP A 652 25.44 -1.44 32.91
C ASP A 652 24.38 -2.57 33.03
N PRO A 653 23.66 -2.69 34.17
CA PRO A 653 22.65 -3.72 34.37
C PRO A 653 21.55 -3.75 33.30
N GLN A 654 21.30 -2.64 32.61
CA GLN A 654 20.28 -2.57 31.56
C GLN A 654 20.55 -3.55 30.42
N TRP A 655 21.82 -3.87 30.10
CA TRP A 655 22.17 -4.86 29.09
C TRP A 655 21.66 -6.26 29.44
N ALA A 656 21.91 -6.69 30.67
CA ALA A 656 21.45 -7.97 31.18
C ALA A 656 19.92 -8.01 31.24
N VAL A 657 19.27 -6.93 31.70
CA VAL A 657 17.80 -6.84 31.70
C VAL A 657 17.25 -7.02 30.28
N ALA A 658 17.78 -6.28 29.28
CA ALA A 658 17.32 -6.37 27.90
C ALA A 658 17.48 -7.80 27.34
N ALA A 659 18.66 -8.40 27.47
CA ALA A 659 18.92 -9.76 26.99
C ALA A 659 17.98 -10.79 27.63
N LEU A 660 17.82 -10.73 28.96
CA LEU A 660 16.96 -11.67 29.69
C LEU A 660 15.47 -11.45 29.39
N THR A 661 15.03 -10.20 29.15
CA THR A 661 13.67 -9.92 28.66
C THR A 661 13.43 -10.57 27.29
N GLY A 662 14.37 -10.40 26.37
CA GLY A 662 14.37 -11.05 25.06
C GLY A 662 14.26 -12.56 25.16
N LEU A 663 15.19 -13.19 25.88
CA LEU A 663 15.25 -14.63 26.10
C LEU A 663 13.94 -15.18 26.67
N SER A 664 13.35 -14.52 27.67
CA SER A 664 12.08 -14.95 28.27
C SER A 664 10.94 -14.91 27.24
N LYS A 665 10.84 -13.83 26.44
CA LYS A 665 9.82 -13.70 25.40
C LYS A 665 10.00 -14.74 24.29
N GLY A 666 11.24 -14.94 23.83
CA GLY A 666 11.57 -15.92 22.79
C GLY A 666 11.31 -17.36 23.23
N ALA A 667 11.70 -17.72 24.45
CA ALA A 667 11.49 -19.05 25.02
C ALA A 667 9.99 -19.40 25.12
N LYS A 668 9.15 -18.44 25.51
CA LYS A 668 7.69 -18.59 25.54
C LYS A 668 7.06 -18.78 24.16
N LYS A 669 7.71 -18.29 23.09
CA LYS A 669 7.23 -18.43 21.71
C LYS A 669 7.76 -19.69 21.01
N SER A 670 8.90 -20.22 21.46
CA SER A 670 9.53 -21.38 20.84
C SER A 670 8.59 -22.58 20.82
N THR A 671 8.40 -23.18 19.66
CA THR A 671 7.61 -24.42 19.48
C THR A 671 8.46 -25.68 19.64
N ASN A 672 9.77 -25.53 19.86
CA ASN A 672 10.72 -26.63 19.94
C ASN A 672 11.59 -26.48 21.19
N GLN A 673 11.04 -26.76 22.36
CA GLN A 673 11.77 -26.68 23.63
C GLN A 673 12.71 -27.88 23.81
N LYS A 674 13.97 -27.61 24.16
CA LYS A 674 14.99 -28.62 24.48
C LYS A 674 15.59 -28.26 25.83
N GLU A 675 16.15 -29.24 26.52
CA GLU A 675 16.89 -28.98 27.75
C GLU A 675 18.04 -27.98 27.51
N PRO A 676 18.11 -26.89 28.30
CA PRO A 676 19.17 -25.90 28.20
C PRO A 676 20.54 -26.50 28.48
N GLU A 677 21.58 -25.99 27.82
CA GLU A 677 22.94 -26.43 28.10
C GLU A 677 23.43 -25.96 29.46
N LYS A 678 24.41 -26.71 30.01
CA LYS A 678 25.08 -26.36 31.27
C LYS A 678 25.63 -24.93 31.26
N ALA A 679 26.09 -24.44 30.12
CA ALA A 679 26.59 -23.07 29.97
C ALA A 679 25.48 -22.02 30.18
N VAL A 680 24.29 -22.25 29.64
CA VAL A 680 23.10 -21.38 29.83
C VAL A 680 22.72 -21.35 31.31
N VAL A 681 22.59 -22.53 31.94
CA VAL A 681 22.26 -22.64 33.38
C VAL A 681 23.29 -21.92 34.23
N LYS A 682 24.59 -22.15 33.99
CA LYS A 682 25.69 -21.51 34.72
C LYS A 682 25.67 -19.99 34.59
N ASN A 683 25.44 -19.45 33.39
CA ASN A 683 25.40 -18.00 33.20
C ASN A 683 24.15 -17.36 33.79
N LEU A 684 23.00 -18.04 33.79
CA LEU A 684 21.79 -17.58 34.49
C LEU A 684 22.00 -17.54 36.00
N GLN A 685 22.64 -18.57 36.58
CA GLN A 685 22.97 -18.59 38.02
C GLN A 685 23.88 -17.43 38.44
N LYS A 686 24.80 -16.98 37.58
CA LYS A 686 25.58 -15.77 37.85
C LYS A 686 24.69 -14.53 37.91
N LEU A 687 23.74 -14.40 36.98
CA LEU A 687 22.82 -13.26 36.90
C LEU A 687 21.76 -13.28 38.02
N GLU A 688 21.38 -14.45 38.55
CA GLU A 688 20.54 -14.57 39.76
C GLU A 688 21.23 -14.00 41.01
N ASN A 689 22.56 -14.00 41.04
CA ASN A 689 23.35 -13.45 42.13
C ASN A 689 23.89 -12.03 41.82
N HIS A 690 23.37 -11.37 40.78
CA HIS A 690 23.80 -10.04 40.36
C HIS A 690 23.41 -8.95 41.38
N SER A 691 24.16 -7.85 41.49
CA SER A 691 23.89 -6.78 42.46
C SER A 691 22.58 -6.02 42.21
N SER A 692 22.12 -5.95 40.97
CA SER A 692 20.85 -5.33 40.57
C SER A 692 19.67 -6.29 40.72
N SER A 693 18.68 -5.91 41.54
CA SER A 693 17.44 -6.69 41.74
C SER A 693 16.61 -6.86 40.47
N ALA A 694 16.69 -5.93 39.52
CA ALA A 694 16.02 -6.04 38.22
C ALA A 694 16.60 -7.20 37.39
N VAL A 695 17.93 -7.37 37.41
CA VAL A 695 18.62 -8.47 36.72
C VAL A 695 18.27 -9.80 37.37
N GLN A 696 18.32 -9.88 38.70
CA GLN A 696 17.95 -11.09 39.45
C GLN A 696 16.52 -11.54 39.10
N LYS A 697 15.55 -10.62 39.15
CA LYS A 697 14.14 -10.91 38.84
C LYS A 697 13.98 -11.43 37.40
N GLN A 698 14.65 -10.81 36.44
CA GLN A 698 14.53 -11.21 35.04
C GLN A 698 15.24 -12.56 34.76
N ALA A 699 16.32 -12.88 35.47
CA ALA A 699 16.98 -14.18 35.37
C ALA A 699 16.07 -15.33 35.84
N VAL A 700 15.32 -15.12 36.93
CA VAL A 700 14.31 -16.06 37.41
C VAL A 700 13.20 -16.27 36.37
N GLU A 701 12.73 -15.20 35.71
CA GLU A 701 11.72 -15.30 34.65
C GLU A 701 12.22 -16.07 33.42
N VAL A 702 13.51 -15.99 33.10
CA VAL A 702 14.11 -16.79 32.02
C VAL A 702 14.20 -18.26 32.42
N LYS A 703 14.66 -18.60 33.63
CA LYS A 703 14.68 -19.99 34.12
C LYS A 703 13.30 -20.62 34.10
N LYS A 704 12.28 -19.88 34.55
CA LYS A 704 10.88 -20.30 34.48
C LYS A 704 10.43 -20.56 33.04
N ALA A 705 10.77 -19.67 32.11
CA ALA A 705 10.41 -19.82 30.69
C ALA A 705 11.15 -20.98 29.99
N LEU A 706 12.34 -21.35 30.49
CA LEU A 706 13.16 -22.45 29.98
C LEU A 706 12.99 -23.77 30.76
N HIS A 707 12.11 -23.81 31.76
CA HIS A 707 11.91 -24.98 32.63
C HIS A 707 13.20 -25.45 33.34
N ILE A 708 14.04 -24.50 33.77
CA ILE A 708 15.25 -24.76 34.56
C ILE A 708 14.89 -24.69 36.04
N ASN A 709 15.14 -25.79 36.76
CA ASN A 709 14.93 -25.88 38.21
C ASN A 709 15.95 -25.08 39.02
#